data_AF-A0A2H6LM23-F1
#
_entry.id   AF-A0A2H6LM23-F1
#
_cell.length_a   1.000
_cell.length_b   1.000
_cell.length_c   1.000
_cell.angle_alpha   90.00
_cell.angle_beta   90.00
_cell.angle_gamma   90.00
#
_symmetry.space_group_name_H-M   'P 1'
#
loop_
_entity.id
_entity.type
_entity.pdbx_description
1 polymer ?
#
loop_
_entity_poly.entity_id
_entity_poly.type
_entity_poly.pdbx_seq_one_letter_code
_entity_poly.pdbx_strand_id
1 'polypeptide(L)'
;MSCITEGSTGYPGSNGNIPFENGFLSEILLQKGYNTYAIGKWHLTPSNQLSAAGPYDRWPLGRGFERFYGFLGGETHQYYPDLVYDNHTVKPEKTPAEGYHLTADLADKAISFIADAKQVAPNKPFFMYFCPGAMHAPHHVPKEWADAYAGQFDDGWEAYREKVFARQQEMGIVPADAELSRHDPDVPHWDSLSAAEKRLYARMMEVYAGFLTHTDHHIGRLLDFLKSIGEFENTVIMVISDNGASSEGGPTGSVNENLFFNNVPESLEENLKALDKLGSPETFNHYAWGWTWAGNTPFRRWKRETYRGGISDPLIVHWNQGIEAKGEIRTQYAHAIDLVPTVLELLEIEPPTTIKGVTQSPIEGVSFAHTFNHSTVPTKHLTQYFEMMGHRSLYYDGWRAVCPWPGPSFAEAGQFFGEAISAETLTDLDTHHWELYHVASDFSENHNIAADNRPKLIEMIATWYVEAGKYNVLPVDGRGVQRFAEERPQIAVNRSRYTYYPDTQAIPANSAVKLLNRSHSITADVEIPTGGAEGVLLAHGGNDSGYSFYVKDGKLHWVHNYVARSLYHVESGSSVPEGRHQLRFEFKVTGQPDLAKGKGTPGCAELYIDGKLVGQADVPVTTPLALGLTSGVTCGIAPGAPVTPDYEPPFKFTGKIYSVIVDVSGDLIQDKEAEMRTILARQ
;
A
#
# COMPACT_ATOMS: atom_id res chain seq x y z
N MET A 1 -12.44 11.58 2.64
CA MET A 1 -10.99 11.38 2.40
C MET A 1 -10.79 11.33 0.89
N SER A 2 -9.96 12.19 0.33
CA SER A 2 -9.70 12.30 -1.13
C SER A 2 -8.50 11.49 -1.63
N CYS A 3 -7.71 10.94 -0.71
CA CYS A 3 -6.51 10.14 -0.98
C CYS A 3 -6.20 9.28 0.25
N ILE A 4 -5.26 8.36 0.11
CA ILE A 4 -4.70 7.58 1.23
C ILE A 4 -4.12 8.50 2.31
N THR A 5 -4.04 8.03 3.56
CA THR A 5 -3.72 8.87 4.72
C THR A 5 -2.32 9.49 4.65
N GLU A 6 -1.40 8.82 3.95
CA GLU A 6 -0.04 9.26 3.67
C GLU A 6 0.00 10.37 2.63
N GLY A 7 -1.09 10.61 1.89
CA GLY A 7 -1.26 11.68 0.92
C GLY A 7 -2.07 12.88 1.44
N SER A 8 -2.47 12.93 2.71
CA SER A 8 -3.32 14.00 3.24
C SER A 8 -2.76 15.42 3.02
N THR A 9 -3.61 16.38 2.65
CA THR A 9 -3.24 17.79 2.39
C THR A 9 -3.92 18.79 3.34
N GLY A 10 -4.63 18.30 4.36
CA GLY A 10 -5.15 19.09 5.48
C GLY A 10 -6.51 19.78 5.25
N TYR A 11 -7.02 19.81 4.01
CA TYR A 11 -8.38 20.29 3.72
C TYR A 11 -9.46 19.36 4.30
N PRO A 12 -10.71 19.83 4.54
CA PRO A 12 -11.75 19.03 5.19
C PRO A 12 -11.98 17.64 4.56
N GLY A 13 -12.03 17.52 3.23
CA GLY A 13 -12.13 16.23 2.54
C GLY A 13 -10.82 15.46 2.39
N SER A 14 -9.68 16.10 2.67
CA SER A 14 -8.32 15.64 2.33
C SER A 14 -7.37 15.57 3.53
N ASN A 15 -7.88 15.57 4.76
CA ASN A 15 -7.06 15.61 5.99
C ASN A 15 -6.66 14.23 6.53
N GLY A 16 -7.05 13.14 5.86
CA GLY A 16 -6.74 11.76 6.27
C GLY A 16 -7.44 11.30 7.55
N ASN A 17 -8.39 12.06 8.09
CA ASN A 17 -9.12 11.74 9.30
C ASN A 17 -10.59 11.43 8.96
N ILE A 18 -11.04 10.22 9.27
CA ILE A 18 -12.47 9.91 9.25
C ILE A 18 -13.09 10.45 10.54
N PRO A 19 -14.03 11.40 10.48
CA PRO A 19 -14.63 11.99 11.67
C PRO A 19 -15.57 10.99 12.37
N PHE A 20 -15.81 11.20 13.67
CA PHE A 20 -16.68 10.32 14.47
C PHE A 20 -18.17 10.48 14.17
N GLU A 21 -18.55 11.53 13.44
CA GLU A 21 -19.89 11.68 12.87
C GLU A 21 -20.12 10.70 11.70
N ASN A 22 -19.06 10.14 11.11
CA ASN A 22 -19.12 9.05 10.13
C ASN A 22 -18.75 7.74 10.84
N GLY A 23 -19.65 7.25 11.70
CA GLY A 23 -19.45 6.01 12.46
C GLY A 23 -19.46 4.78 11.57
N PHE A 24 -18.76 3.73 12.02
CA PHE A 24 -18.59 2.51 11.23
C PHE A 24 -19.69 1.48 11.46
N LEU A 25 -19.87 0.60 10.48
CA LEU A 25 -20.76 -0.56 10.60
C LEU A 25 -20.41 -1.40 11.84
N SER A 26 -19.12 -1.57 12.14
CA SER A 26 -18.64 -2.20 13.37
C SER A 26 -19.18 -1.52 14.63
N GLU A 27 -19.18 -0.18 14.69
CA GLU A 27 -19.70 0.58 15.84
C GLU A 27 -21.22 0.43 15.98
N ILE A 28 -21.95 0.32 14.87
CA ILE A 28 -23.40 0.06 14.86
C ILE A 28 -23.69 -1.36 15.36
N LEU A 29 -23.03 -2.37 14.77
CA LEU A 29 -23.27 -3.79 15.08
C LEU A 29 -22.84 -4.16 16.50
N LEU A 30 -21.80 -3.51 17.03
CA LEU A 30 -21.38 -3.68 18.42
C LEU A 30 -22.52 -3.32 19.40
N GLN A 31 -23.28 -2.26 19.13
CA GLN A 31 -24.45 -1.89 19.96
C GLN A 31 -25.60 -2.91 19.88
N LYS A 32 -25.62 -3.73 18.81
CA LYS A 32 -26.57 -4.82 18.61
C LYS A 32 -26.07 -6.16 19.13
N GLY A 33 -24.93 -6.19 19.82
CA GLY A 33 -24.39 -7.38 20.48
C GLY A 33 -23.60 -8.32 19.56
N TYR A 34 -23.16 -7.85 18.38
CA TYR A 34 -22.26 -8.60 17.51
C TYR A 34 -20.86 -8.64 18.12
N ASN A 35 -20.14 -9.76 17.92
CA ASN A 35 -18.69 -9.70 17.96
C ASN A 35 -18.17 -9.00 16.71
N THR A 36 -17.17 -8.14 16.83
CA THR A 36 -16.63 -7.38 15.69
C THR A 36 -15.14 -7.61 15.53
N TYR A 37 -14.73 -8.11 14.36
CA TYR A 37 -13.35 -8.47 14.05
C TYR A 37 -12.84 -7.74 12.82
N ALA A 38 -11.65 -7.16 12.90
CA ALA A 38 -10.91 -6.68 11.74
C ALA A 38 -9.66 -7.56 11.56
N ILE A 39 -9.46 -8.12 10.38
CA ILE A 39 -8.35 -9.03 10.07
C ILE A 39 -7.68 -8.55 8.77
N GLY A 40 -6.38 -8.25 8.85
CA GLY A 40 -5.55 -7.82 7.72
C GLY A 40 -5.35 -6.30 7.62
N LYS A 41 -5.35 -5.76 6.39
CA LYS A 41 -5.07 -4.36 6.07
C LYS A 41 -6.11 -3.42 6.68
N TRP A 42 -5.66 -2.39 7.39
CA TRP A 42 -6.53 -1.31 7.88
C TRP A 42 -6.49 -0.08 6.98
N HIS A 43 -5.36 0.61 6.89
CA HIS A 43 -5.11 1.80 6.04
C HIS A 43 -6.05 3.01 6.24
N LEU A 44 -6.80 3.07 7.34
CA LEU A 44 -7.70 4.19 7.67
C LEU A 44 -7.23 5.03 8.87
N THR A 45 -6.13 4.64 9.52
CA THR A 45 -5.56 5.43 10.63
C THR A 45 -4.71 6.55 10.05
N PRO A 46 -4.91 7.81 10.48
CA PRO A 46 -4.05 8.91 10.06
C PRO A 46 -2.58 8.56 10.29
N SER A 47 -1.74 8.78 9.27
CA SER A 47 -0.34 8.35 9.29
C SER A 47 0.40 8.81 10.56
N ASN A 48 0.18 10.05 11.00
CA ASN A 48 0.78 10.60 12.23
C ASN A 48 0.25 10.00 13.56
N GLN A 49 -0.70 9.06 13.53
CA GLN A 49 -1.28 8.39 14.71
C GLN A 49 -0.93 6.88 14.76
N LEU A 50 -0.06 6.40 13.87
CA LEU A 50 0.34 4.99 13.79
C LEU A 50 1.35 4.55 14.88
N SER A 51 1.77 5.46 15.75
CA SER A 51 2.84 5.18 16.71
C SER A 51 2.34 4.60 18.04
N ALA A 52 3.26 3.99 18.79
CA ALA A 52 3.03 3.52 20.16
C ALA A 52 2.66 4.65 21.17
N ALA A 53 2.71 5.92 20.76
CA ALA A 53 2.26 7.03 21.60
C ALA A 53 0.74 7.28 21.52
N GLY A 54 0.03 6.60 20.61
CA GLY A 54 -1.37 6.89 20.29
C GLY A 54 -1.53 8.23 19.56
N PRO A 55 -2.76 8.80 19.49
CA PRO A 55 -4.00 8.23 20.01
C PRO A 55 -4.44 6.97 19.26
N TYR A 56 -5.15 6.08 19.95
CA TYR A 56 -5.68 4.82 19.42
C TYR A 56 -7.16 4.90 19.02
N ASP A 57 -7.75 6.09 19.05
CA ASP A 57 -9.18 6.33 18.83
C ASP A 57 -9.61 6.10 17.37
N ARG A 58 -8.66 6.15 16.42
CA ARG A 58 -8.85 5.83 14.98
C ARG A 58 -8.22 4.52 14.54
N TRP A 59 -7.63 3.78 15.48
CA TRP A 59 -7.25 2.39 15.24
C TRP A 59 -8.50 1.52 15.21
N PRO A 60 -8.42 0.28 14.70
CA PRO A 60 -9.59 -0.60 14.59
C PRO A 60 -10.40 -0.72 15.90
N LEU A 61 -9.73 -0.87 17.04
CA LEU A 61 -10.39 -0.97 18.35
C LEU A 61 -11.11 0.33 18.76
N GLY A 62 -10.55 1.49 18.38
CA GLY A 62 -11.21 2.78 18.56
C GLY A 62 -12.48 2.94 17.71
N ARG A 63 -12.55 2.20 16.60
CA ARG A 63 -13.62 2.23 15.59
C ARG A 63 -14.52 0.99 15.62
N GLY A 64 -14.81 0.49 16.82
CA GLY A 64 -15.90 -0.46 17.07
C GLY A 64 -15.56 -1.92 16.81
N PHE A 65 -14.31 -2.26 16.48
CA PHE A 65 -13.84 -3.63 16.47
C PHE A 65 -13.45 -4.07 17.89
N GLU A 66 -13.91 -5.23 18.33
CA GLU A 66 -13.50 -5.80 19.62
C GLU A 66 -12.11 -6.44 19.52
N ARG A 67 -11.75 -6.99 18.35
CA ARG A 67 -10.44 -7.58 18.07
C ARG A 67 -9.88 -7.12 16.71
N PHE A 68 -8.57 -6.97 16.63
CA PHE A 68 -7.85 -6.69 15.40
C PHE A 68 -6.61 -7.56 15.24
N TYR A 69 -6.36 -8.11 14.06
CA TYR A 69 -5.08 -8.73 13.74
C TYR A 69 -4.70 -8.45 12.29
N GLY A 70 -3.61 -7.73 12.06
CA GLY A 70 -3.21 -7.37 10.71
C GLY A 70 -2.16 -6.26 10.71
N PHE A 71 -2.26 -5.31 9.79
CA PHE A 71 -1.31 -4.21 9.67
C PHE A 71 -2.03 -2.89 9.38
N LEU A 72 -1.47 -1.78 9.86
CA LEU A 72 -2.14 -0.49 9.81
C LEU A 72 -1.84 0.30 8.53
N GLY A 73 -0.69 0.09 7.92
CA GLY A 73 -0.26 0.77 6.69
C GLY A 73 -1.01 0.31 5.43
N GLY A 74 -0.70 0.94 4.30
CA GLY A 74 -1.32 0.60 3.01
C GLY A 74 -0.84 -0.70 2.38
N GLU A 75 0.35 -1.14 2.75
CA GLU A 75 1.00 -2.35 2.25
C GLU A 75 1.93 -2.94 3.31
N THR A 76 2.31 -4.21 3.13
CA THR A 76 3.25 -4.90 4.02
C THR A 76 3.95 -6.05 3.30
N HIS A 77 5.13 -6.44 3.79
CA HIS A 77 5.85 -7.61 3.29
C HIS A 77 5.12 -8.89 3.72
N GLN A 78 4.78 -9.81 2.81
CA GLN A 78 3.92 -10.95 3.16
C GLN A 78 4.64 -12.01 4.01
N TYR A 79 5.97 -12.03 3.96
CA TYR A 79 6.83 -12.87 4.79
C TYR A 79 7.39 -12.20 6.05
N TYR A 80 7.46 -10.85 6.09
CA TYR A 80 7.98 -10.07 7.21
C TYR A 80 7.03 -8.90 7.56
N PRO A 81 5.75 -9.17 7.87
CA PRO A 81 4.75 -8.12 8.00
C PRO A 81 4.89 -7.29 9.28
N ASP A 82 4.51 -6.01 9.19
CA ASP A 82 4.38 -5.07 10.31
C ASP A 82 3.08 -5.34 11.08
N LEU A 83 3.03 -6.47 11.79
CA LEU A 83 1.83 -6.96 12.45
C LEU A 83 1.46 -6.16 13.70
N VAL A 84 0.17 -5.96 13.87
CA VAL A 84 -0.49 -5.41 15.05
C VAL A 84 -1.56 -6.40 15.48
N TYR A 85 -1.52 -6.78 16.76
CA TYR A 85 -2.56 -7.51 17.45
C TYR A 85 -3.24 -6.57 18.44
N ASP A 86 -4.51 -6.27 18.16
CA ASP A 86 -5.32 -5.30 18.87
C ASP A 86 -4.68 -3.89 18.78
N ASN A 87 -3.99 -3.42 19.82
CA ASN A 87 -3.23 -2.16 19.81
C ASN A 87 -1.72 -2.36 20.08
N HIS A 88 -1.22 -3.59 19.90
CA HIS A 88 0.17 -3.93 20.16
C HIS A 88 0.85 -4.43 18.89
N THR A 89 1.99 -3.85 18.53
CA THR A 89 2.86 -4.45 17.51
C THR A 89 3.32 -5.83 17.99
N VAL A 90 3.19 -6.83 17.13
CA VAL A 90 3.63 -8.21 17.37
C VAL A 90 4.51 -8.68 16.23
N LYS A 91 5.20 -9.80 16.44
CA LYS A 91 6.01 -10.44 15.40
C LYS A 91 5.26 -11.68 14.88
N PRO A 92 5.51 -12.08 13.63
CA PRO A 92 5.15 -13.40 13.14
C PRO A 92 5.63 -14.50 14.10
N GLU A 93 4.82 -15.54 14.28
CA GLU A 93 5.17 -16.70 15.12
C GLU A 93 6.23 -17.61 14.47
N LYS A 94 6.43 -17.47 13.15
CA LYS A 94 7.36 -18.26 12.33
C LYS A 94 8.15 -17.33 11.41
N THR A 95 9.35 -17.77 11.05
CA THR A 95 10.14 -17.17 9.97
C THR A 95 9.69 -17.68 8.60
N PRO A 96 10.10 -17.02 7.49
CA PRO A 96 9.80 -17.51 6.15
C PRO A 96 10.41 -18.89 5.87
N ALA A 97 11.60 -19.17 6.44
CA ALA A 97 12.25 -20.48 6.36
C ALA A 97 11.45 -21.59 7.08
N GLU A 98 10.65 -21.23 8.08
CA GLU A 98 9.72 -22.13 8.78
C GLU A 98 8.34 -22.20 8.10
N GLY A 99 8.20 -21.61 6.91
CA GLY A 99 6.98 -21.64 6.11
C GLY A 99 5.94 -20.58 6.48
N TYR A 100 6.35 -19.46 7.09
CA TYR A 100 5.44 -18.35 7.37
C TYR A 100 4.95 -17.67 6.08
N HIS A 101 3.66 -17.34 6.04
CA HIS A 101 3.08 -16.44 5.04
C HIS A 101 1.85 -15.74 5.62
N LEU A 102 1.72 -14.42 5.41
CA LEU A 102 0.69 -13.59 6.02
C LEU A 102 -0.74 -14.08 5.71
N THR A 103 -1.06 -14.43 4.46
CA THR A 103 -2.43 -14.89 4.10
C THR A 103 -2.88 -16.12 4.89
N ALA A 104 -1.97 -17.07 5.15
CA ALA A 104 -2.27 -18.25 5.94
C ALA A 104 -2.53 -17.88 7.42
N ASP A 105 -1.68 -17.01 7.97
CA ASP A 105 -1.80 -16.52 9.35
C ASP A 105 -3.08 -15.71 9.57
N LEU A 106 -3.43 -14.81 8.64
CA LEU A 106 -4.70 -14.06 8.71
C LEU A 106 -5.92 -14.99 8.73
N ALA A 107 -5.93 -16.05 7.90
CA ALA A 107 -7.00 -17.04 7.91
C ALA A 107 -7.04 -17.83 9.23
N ASP A 108 -5.88 -18.22 9.78
CA ASP A 108 -5.78 -18.90 11.07
C ASP A 108 -6.35 -18.04 12.21
N LYS A 109 -6.03 -16.74 12.23
CA LYS A 109 -6.55 -15.80 13.24
C LYS A 109 -8.03 -15.51 13.07
N ALA A 110 -8.53 -15.38 11.83
CA ALA A 110 -9.96 -15.26 11.55
C ALA A 110 -10.75 -16.46 12.09
N ILE A 111 -10.29 -17.68 11.79
CA ILE A 111 -10.87 -18.93 12.30
C ILE A 111 -10.83 -18.95 13.83
N SER A 112 -9.68 -18.61 14.43
CA SER A 112 -9.50 -18.62 15.88
C SER A 112 -10.43 -17.63 16.59
N PHE A 113 -10.61 -16.40 16.08
CA PHE A 113 -11.50 -15.42 16.71
C PHE A 113 -12.97 -15.86 16.67
N ILE A 114 -13.42 -16.43 15.54
CA ILE A 114 -14.77 -16.99 15.44
C ILE A 114 -14.92 -18.16 16.41
N ALA A 115 -13.96 -19.09 16.43
CA ALA A 115 -13.97 -20.25 17.32
C ALA A 115 -14.03 -19.82 18.80
N ASP A 116 -13.21 -18.85 19.20
CA ASP A 116 -13.15 -18.31 20.56
C ASP A 116 -14.50 -17.77 21.02
N ALA A 117 -15.22 -17.07 20.14
CA ALA A 117 -16.55 -16.58 20.47
C ALA A 117 -17.59 -17.71 20.47
N LYS A 118 -17.59 -18.58 19.47
CA LYS A 118 -18.61 -19.61 19.29
C LYS A 118 -18.54 -20.72 20.34
N GLN A 119 -17.35 -21.03 20.89
CA GLN A 119 -17.21 -21.98 21.99
C GLN A 119 -17.82 -21.47 23.32
N VAL A 120 -17.86 -20.16 23.53
CA VAL A 120 -18.39 -19.54 24.76
C VAL A 120 -19.86 -19.13 24.59
N ALA A 121 -20.19 -18.52 23.46
CA ALA A 121 -21.51 -17.97 23.16
C ALA A 121 -21.91 -18.32 21.71
N PRO A 122 -22.29 -19.58 21.43
CA PRO A 122 -22.53 -20.08 20.07
C PRO A 122 -23.58 -19.28 19.30
N ASN A 123 -24.59 -18.75 20.00
CA ASN A 123 -25.67 -17.97 19.39
C ASN A 123 -25.34 -16.47 19.23
N LYS A 124 -24.19 -15.99 19.71
CA LYS A 124 -23.79 -14.58 19.51
C LYS A 124 -23.36 -14.41 18.04
N PRO A 125 -23.89 -13.44 17.29
CA PRO A 125 -23.50 -13.21 15.90
C PRO A 125 -22.13 -12.52 15.83
N PHE A 126 -21.53 -12.49 14.64
CA PHE A 126 -20.25 -11.82 14.40
C PHE A 126 -20.29 -11.01 13.09
N PHE A 127 -19.48 -9.96 13.05
CA PHE A 127 -19.13 -9.20 11.87
C PHE A 127 -17.61 -9.26 11.71
N MET A 128 -17.16 -9.66 10.52
CA MET A 128 -15.75 -9.75 10.20
C MET A 128 -15.43 -8.91 8.96
N TYR A 129 -14.49 -8.00 9.12
CA TYR A 129 -13.81 -7.31 8.03
C TYR A 129 -12.51 -8.07 7.75
N PHE A 130 -12.44 -8.82 6.64
CA PHE A 130 -11.30 -9.64 6.26
C PHE A 130 -10.64 -9.09 5.00
N CYS A 131 -9.48 -8.45 5.15
CA CYS A 131 -8.78 -7.75 4.08
C CYS A 131 -7.32 -8.20 4.02
N PRO A 132 -7.01 -9.31 3.32
CA PRO A 132 -5.64 -9.76 3.21
C PRO A 132 -4.77 -8.68 2.53
N GLY A 133 -3.48 -8.63 2.86
CA GLY A 133 -2.51 -7.76 2.15
C GLY A 133 -2.17 -8.25 0.74
N ALA A 134 -3.00 -9.13 0.18
CA ALA A 134 -2.67 -9.94 -0.97
C ALA A 134 -3.12 -9.26 -2.27
N MET A 135 -2.46 -9.57 -3.38
CA MET A 135 -2.63 -8.92 -4.71
C MET A 135 -2.22 -7.45 -4.75
N HIS A 136 -1.82 -6.86 -3.61
CA HIS A 136 -0.98 -5.68 -3.57
C HIS A 136 0.48 -6.08 -3.71
N ALA A 137 1.32 -5.15 -4.16
CA ALA A 137 2.76 -5.33 -4.03
C ALA A 137 3.18 -5.35 -2.54
N PRO A 138 4.26 -6.09 -2.22
CA PRO A 138 5.01 -6.94 -3.12
C PRO A 138 4.23 -8.23 -3.43
N HIS A 139 4.23 -8.66 -4.71
CA HIS A 139 3.59 -9.91 -5.10
C HIS A 139 4.41 -11.10 -4.59
N HIS A 140 4.09 -11.54 -3.38
CA HIS A 140 4.78 -12.60 -2.64
C HIS A 140 3.91 -13.84 -2.52
N VAL A 141 4.46 -14.99 -2.88
CA VAL A 141 3.76 -16.27 -2.77
C VAL A 141 4.78 -17.41 -2.75
N PRO A 142 4.54 -18.52 -2.01
CA PRO A 142 5.41 -19.68 -2.07
C PRO A 142 5.55 -20.19 -3.51
N LYS A 143 6.77 -20.62 -3.85
CA LYS A 143 7.20 -20.87 -5.23
C LYS A 143 6.28 -21.83 -5.99
N GLU A 144 5.79 -22.87 -5.33
CA GLU A 144 4.92 -23.88 -5.92
C GLU A 144 3.61 -23.32 -6.47
N TRP A 145 3.08 -22.24 -5.89
CA TRP A 145 1.86 -21.59 -6.38
C TRP A 145 2.12 -20.75 -7.62
N ALA A 146 3.25 -20.04 -7.67
CA ALA A 146 3.66 -19.31 -8.88
C ALA A 146 3.99 -20.28 -10.03
N ASP A 147 4.72 -21.35 -9.72
CA ASP A 147 5.16 -22.35 -10.72
C ASP A 147 3.98 -23.15 -11.31
N ALA A 148 2.84 -23.22 -10.63
CA ALA A 148 1.61 -23.80 -11.19
C ALA A 148 1.10 -23.05 -12.43
N TYR A 149 1.50 -21.79 -12.62
CA TYR A 149 1.13 -20.95 -13.75
C TYR A 149 2.19 -20.89 -14.86
N ALA A 150 3.27 -21.66 -14.77
CA ALA A 150 4.36 -21.65 -15.75
C ALA A 150 3.84 -21.75 -17.20
N GLY A 151 4.14 -20.73 -18.02
CA GLY A 151 3.80 -20.65 -19.43
C GLY A 151 2.33 -20.32 -19.74
N GLN A 152 1.48 -20.09 -18.73
CA GLN A 152 0.06 -19.76 -18.95
C GLN A 152 -0.16 -18.35 -19.52
N PHE A 153 0.88 -17.51 -19.51
CA PHE A 153 0.82 -16.10 -19.88
C PHE A 153 1.79 -15.74 -21.03
N ASP A 154 2.34 -16.74 -21.73
CA ASP A 154 3.35 -16.55 -22.79
C ASP A 154 2.80 -15.88 -24.06
N ASP A 155 1.48 -15.91 -24.25
CA ASP A 155 0.79 -15.26 -25.37
C ASP A 155 0.50 -13.78 -25.14
N GLY A 156 0.74 -13.27 -23.92
CA GLY A 156 0.77 -11.84 -23.63
C GLY A 156 -0.57 -11.21 -23.26
N TRP A 157 -0.51 -9.93 -22.91
CA TRP A 157 -1.63 -9.18 -22.37
C TRP A 157 -2.75 -8.93 -23.39
N GLU A 158 -2.47 -8.72 -24.69
CA GLU A 158 -3.53 -8.58 -25.69
C GLU A 158 -4.34 -9.87 -25.84
N ALA A 159 -3.65 -11.01 -26.00
CA ALA A 159 -4.30 -12.31 -26.11
C ALA A 159 -5.10 -12.66 -24.85
N TYR A 160 -4.55 -12.34 -23.66
CA TYR A 160 -5.27 -12.49 -22.40
C TYR A 160 -6.55 -11.64 -22.37
N ARG A 161 -6.48 -10.37 -22.77
CA ARG A 161 -7.65 -9.48 -22.81
C ARG A 161 -8.74 -10.01 -23.72
N GLU A 162 -8.38 -10.48 -24.92
CA GLU A 162 -9.33 -11.09 -25.87
C GLU A 162 -10.00 -12.32 -25.27
N LYS A 163 -9.21 -13.22 -24.64
CA LYS A 163 -9.72 -14.43 -23.98
C LYS A 163 -10.66 -14.11 -22.82
N VAL A 164 -10.26 -13.20 -21.93
CA VAL A 164 -11.06 -12.81 -20.75
C VAL A 164 -12.34 -12.11 -21.19
N PHE A 165 -12.25 -11.21 -22.17
CA PHE A 165 -13.42 -10.51 -22.69
C PHE A 165 -14.46 -11.47 -23.28
N ALA A 166 -14.01 -12.38 -24.16
CA ALA A 166 -14.88 -13.39 -24.74
C ALA A 166 -15.52 -14.28 -23.65
N ARG A 167 -14.76 -14.64 -22.61
CA ARG A 167 -15.27 -15.43 -21.49
C ARG A 167 -16.27 -14.65 -20.63
N GLN A 168 -16.03 -13.37 -20.37
CA GLN A 168 -16.95 -12.49 -19.65
C GLN A 168 -18.28 -12.34 -20.41
N GLN A 169 -18.25 -12.26 -21.73
CA GLN A 169 -19.45 -12.25 -22.58
C GLN A 169 -20.19 -13.59 -22.55
N GLU A 170 -19.47 -14.72 -22.64
CA GLU A 170 -20.05 -16.06 -22.53
C GLU A 170 -20.75 -16.27 -21.17
N MET A 171 -20.17 -15.73 -20.11
CA MET A 171 -20.73 -15.78 -18.75
C MET A 171 -21.86 -14.76 -18.53
N GLY A 172 -22.03 -13.77 -19.40
CA GLY A 172 -23.01 -12.70 -19.24
C GLY A 172 -22.63 -11.61 -18.23
N ILE A 173 -21.36 -11.58 -17.78
CA ILE A 173 -20.82 -10.52 -16.91
C ILE A 173 -20.76 -9.20 -17.67
N VAL A 174 -20.37 -9.29 -18.94
CA VAL A 174 -20.29 -8.19 -19.87
C VAL A 174 -21.39 -8.36 -20.92
N PRO A 175 -22.06 -7.29 -21.38
CA PRO A 175 -23.07 -7.37 -22.44
C PRO A 175 -22.52 -8.04 -23.71
N ALA A 176 -23.35 -8.84 -24.38
CA ALA A 176 -22.95 -9.57 -25.58
C ALA A 176 -22.57 -8.65 -26.77
N ASP A 177 -23.08 -7.42 -26.78
CA ASP A 177 -22.79 -6.37 -27.75
C ASP A 177 -21.72 -5.37 -27.28
N ALA A 178 -21.16 -5.57 -26.08
CA ALA A 178 -20.05 -4.74 -25.63
C ALA A 178 -18.85 -4.89 -26.57
N GLU A 179 -18.09 -3.81 -26.68
CA GLU A 179 -16.82 -3.77 -27.41
C GLU A 179 -15.66 -3.74 -26.41
N LEU A 180 -14.59 -4.48 -26.69
CA LEU A 180 -13.36 -4.39 -25.90
C LEU A 180 -12.77 -2.98 -26.05
N SER A 181 -12.20 -2.41 -24.98
CA SER A 181 -11.60 -1.08 -25.12
C SER A 181 -10.43 -1.07 -26.10
N ARG A 182 -10.20 0.08 -26.73
CA ARG A 182 -8.99 0.30 -27.55
C ARG A 182 -7.70 -0.04 -26.78
N HIS A 183 -6.64 -0.32 -27.53
CA HIS A 183 -5.28 -0.47 -27.00
C HIS A 183 -4.88 0.78 -26.19
N ASP A 184 -4.33 0.58 -24.99
CA ASP A 184 -3.84 1.70 -24.18
C ASP A 184 -2.51 2.21 -24.76
N PRO A 185 -2.39 3.51 -25.10
CA PRO A 185 -1.20 4.04 -25.75
C PRO A 185 0.05 4.05 -24.86
N ASP A 186 -0.10 3.90 -23.53
CA ASP A 186 1.03 3.79 -22.60
C ASP A 186 1.56 2.34 -22.48
N VAL A 187 0.84 1.37 -23.04
CA VAL A 187 1.21 -0.05 -22.99
C VAL A 187 1.87 -0.45 -24.32
N PRO A 188 3.11 -1.00 -24.31
CA PRO A 188 3.71 -1.51 -25.53
C PRO A 188 2.94 -2.72 -26.07
N HIS A 189 2.97 -2.93 -27.38
CA HIS A 189 2.41 -4.14 -27.97
C HIS A 189 3.21 -5.38 -27.56
N TRP A 190 2.57 -6.47 -27.16
CA TRP A 190 3.30 -7.69 -26.75
C TRP A 190 4.24 -8.19 -27.85
N ASP A 191 3.80 -8.17 -29.09
CA ASP A 191 4.60 -8.63 -30.23
C ASP A 191 5.80 -7.76 -30.58
N SER A 192 5.87 -6.52 -30.09
CA SER A 192 7.06 -5.68 -30.26
C SER A 192 8.16 -5.95 -29.23
N LEU A 193 7.85 -6.71 -28.17
CA LEU A 193 8.80 -7.03 -27.10
C LEU A 193 9.82 -8.07 -27.52
N SER A 194 11.02 -7.94 -26.97
CA SER A 194 12.06 -8.96 -27.03
C SER A 194 11.67 -10.24 -26.28
N ALA A 195 12.30 -11.37 -26.61
CA ALA A 195 12.08 -12.62 -25.90
C ALA A 195 12.42 -12.53 -24.40
N ALA A 196 13.36 -11.67 -24.02
CA ALA A 196 13.76 -11.46 -22.63
C ALA A 196 12.68 -10.70 -21.84
N GLU A 197 12.07 -9.67 -22.45
CA GLU A 197 10.93 -8.94 -21.87
C GLU A 197 9.72 -9.85 -21.72
N LYS A 198 9.36 -10.60 -22.77
CA LYS A 198 8.24 -11.55 -22.71
C LYS A 198 8.40 -12.56 -21.57
N ARG A 199 9.60 -13.14 -21.42
CA ARG A 199 9.91 -14.07 -20.33
C ARG A 199 9.76 -13.43 -18.95
N LEU A 200 10.29 -12.23 -18.75
CA LEU A 200 10.20 -11.53 -17.47
C LEU A 200 8.74 -11.18 -17.13
N TYR A 201 8.02 -10.58 -18.07
CA TYR A 201 6.67 -10.09 -17.83
C TYR A 201 5.67 -11.23 -17.65
N ALA A 202 5.81 -12.34 -18.40
CA ALA A 202 5.01 -13.55 -18.16
C ALA A 202 5.23 -14.07 -16.74
N ARG A 203 6.49 -14.20 -16.30
CA ARG A 203 6.81 -14.66 -14.93
C ARG A 203 6.22 -13.76 -13.85
N MET A 204 6.23 -12.44 -14.04
CA MET A 204 5.61 -11.52 -13.08
C MET A 204 4.09 -11.79 -12.92
N MET A 205 3.40 -12.13 -14.01
CA MET A 205 1.98 -12.49 -13.97
C MET A 205 1.73 -13.88 -13.39
N GLU A 206 2.61 -14.85 -13.65
CA GLU A 206 2.55 -16.17 -13.00
C GLU A 206 2.61 -16.05 -11.47
N VAL A 207 3.51 -15.21 -10.96
CA VAL A 207 3.64 -14.93 -9.52
C VAL A 207 2.38 -14.28 -8.98
N TYR A 208 1.81 -13.29 -9.68
CA TYR A 208 0.54 -12.66 -9.30
C TYR A 208 -0.62 -13.68 -9.27
N ALA A 209 -0.77 -14.50 -10.30
CA ALA A 209 -1.82 -15.51 -10.40
C ALA A 209 -1.68 -16.60 -9.34
N GLY A 210 -0.45 -17.03 -9.05
CA GLY A 210 -0.13 -17.91 -7.92
C GLY A 210 -0.54 -17.30 -6.59
N PHE A 211 -0.25 -16.01 -6.38
CA PHE A 211 -0.62 -15.30 -5.16
C PHE A 211 -2.14 -15.21 -4.97
N LEU A 212 -2.88 -14.96 -6.06
CA LEU A 212 -4.34 -14.94 -6.06
C LEU A 212 -4.92 -16.29 -5.64
N THR A 213 -4.42 -17.36 -6.24
CA THR A 213 -4.88 -18.73 -5.94
C THR A 213 -4.53 -19.17 -4.53
N HIS A 214 -3.34 -18.82 -4.05
CA HIS A 214 -2.94 -19.07 -2.66
C HIS A 214 -3.87 -18.34 -1.67
N THR A 215 -4.30 -17.13 -2.01
CA THR A 215 -5.23 -16.35 -1.16
C THR A 215 -6.64 -16.93 -1.19
N ASP A 216 -7.14 -17.30 -2.37
CA ASP A 216 -8.43 -17.99 -2.52
C ASP A 216 -8.47 -19.30 -1.73
N HIS A 217 -7.38 -20.09 -1.75
CA HIS A 217 -7.25 -21.29 -0.94
C HIS A 217 -7.46 -21.02 0.57
N HIS A 218 -6.85 -19.95 1.12
CA HIS A 218 -6.98 -19.61 2.54
C HIS A 218 -8.33 -18.97 2.88
N ILE A 219 -8.96 -18.25 1.95
CA ILE A 219 -10.38 -17.87 2.07
C ILE A 219 -11.25 -19.14 2.14
N GLY A 220 -10.97 -20.13 1.28
CA GLY A 220 -11.62 -21.44 1.30
C GLY A 220 -11.54 -22.12 2.67
N ARG A 221 -10.38 -22.08 3.35
CA ARG A 221 -10.23 -22.61 4.71
C ARG A 221 -11.15 -21.93 5.73
N LEU A 222 -11.32 -20.61 5.65
CA LEU A 222 -12.25 -19.87 6.49
C LEU A 222 -13.70 -20.27 6.20
N LEU A 223 -14.08 -20.38 4.93
CA LEU A 223 -15.43 -20.82 4.54
C LEU A 223 -15.72 -22.25 4.96
N ASP A 224 -14.75 -23.16 4.85
CA ASP A 224 -14.88 -24.54 5.29
C ASP A 224 -15.02 -24.65 6.81
N PHE A 225 -14.32 -23.79 7.56
CA PHE A 225 -14.54 -23.67 9.00
C PHE A 225 -15.98 -23.24 9.31
N LEU A 226 -16.51 -22.20 8.64
CA LEU A 226 -17.91 -21.77 8.80
C LEU A 226 -18.90 -22.90 8.50
N LYS A 227 -18.64 -23.74 7.48
CA LYS A 227 -19.47 -24.92 7.18
C LYS A 227 -19.38 -25.94 8.31
N SER A 228 -18.18 -26.19 8.84
CA SER A 228 -17.95 -27.19 9.89
C SER A 228 -18.68 -26.86 11.21
N ILE A 229 -18.89 -25.58 11.50
CA ILE A 229 -19.63 -25.10 12.68
C ILE A 229 -21.10 -24.77 12.39
N GLY A 230 -21.57 -24.98 11.15
CA GLY A 230 -22.97 -24.75 10.75
C GLY A 230 -23.36 -23.27 10.55
N GLU A 231 -22.39 -22.35 10.46
CA GLU A 231 -22.65 -20.91 10.34
C GLU A 231 -22.67 -20.42 8.88
N PHE A 232 -22.11 -21.19 7.94
CA PHE A 232 -21.98 -20.79 6.53
C PHE A 232 -23.31 -20.39 5.87
N GLU A 233 -24.37 -21.17 6.10
CA GLU A 233 -25.68 -20.94 5.48
C GLU A 233 -26.33 -19.62 5.91
N ASN A 234 -26.09 -19.20 7.16
CA ASN A 234 -26.63 -17.99 7.77
C ASN A 234 -25.65 -16.79 7.71
N THR A 235 -24.54 -16.93 6.98
CA THR A 235 -23.56 -15.85 6.85
C THR A 235 -23.78 -15.09 5.54
N VAL A 236 -23.95 -13.78 5.62
CA VAL A 236 -23.86 -12.88 4.46
C VAL A 236 -22.38 -12.65 4.16
N ILE A 237 -21.93 -13.08 2.98
CA ILE A 237 -20.56 -12.93 2.50
C ILE A 237 -20.59 -11.95 1.33
N MET A 238 -19.84 -10.85 1.45
CA MET A 238 -19.65 -9.86 0.39
C MET A 238 -18.14 -9.76 0.09
N VAL A 239 -17.75 -10.04 -1.15
CA VAL A 239 -16.34 -9.99 -1.59
C VAL A 239 -16.21 -8.94 -2.69
N ILE A 240 -15.27 -8.01 -2.52
CA ILE A 240 -14.99 -6.93 -3.46
C ILE A 240 -13.49 -6.61 -3.46
N SER A 241 -12.96 -6.15 -4.59
CA SER A 241 -11.64 -5.50 -4.65
C SER A 241 -11.72 -4.07 -4.10
N ASP A 242 -10.63 -3.52 -3.56
CA ASP A 242 -10.61 -2.14 -3.05
C ASP A 242 -10.44 -1.08 -4.16
N ASN A 243 -9.90 -1.49 -5.31
CA ASN A 243 -9.74 -0.72 -6.53
C ASN A 243 -9.36 -1.63 -7.71
N GLY A 244 -9.33 -1.05 -8.92
CA GLY A 244 -8.79 -1.72 -10.10
C GLY A 244 -7.29 -2.06 -9.99
N ALA A 245 -6.74 -2.73 -11.00
CA ALA A 245 -5.37 -3.23 -10.99
C ALA A 245 -4.32 -2.12 -10.76
N SER A 246 -3.29 -2.42 -9.97
CA SER A 246 -2.21 -1.50 -9.56
C SER A 246 -1.25 -1.19 -10.71
N SER A 247 -0.78 0.05 -10.86
CA SER A 247 0.11 0.51 -11.97
C SER A 247 1.52 0.89 -11.52
N GLU A 248 1.84 0.67 -10.24
CA GLU A 248 3.06 1.13 -9.58
C GLU A 248 4.34 0.42 -10.09
N GLY A 249 4.21 -0.75 -10.72
CA GLY A 249 5.33 -1.42 -11.40
C GLY A 249 5.79 -0.79 -12.72
N GLY A 250 5.10 0.22 -13.23
CA GLY A 250 5.56 0.93 -14.43
C GLY A 250 5.46 0.13 -15.74
N PRO A 251 6.01 0.66 -16.85
CA PRO A 251 5.91 0.04 -18.18
C PRO A 251 6.64 -1.31 -18.28
N THR A 252 7.57 -1.60 -17.38
CA THR A 252 8.47 -2.77 -17.45
C THR A 252 8.37 -3.69 -16.23
N GLY A 253 7.46 -3.41 -15.30
CA GLY A 253 7.42 -4.08 -14.00
C GLY A 253 8.64 -3.72 -13.14
N SER A 254 8.67 -4.28 -11.94
CA SER A 254 9.69 -3.98 -10.95
C SER A 254 10.03 -5.19 -10.10
N VAL A 255 11.31 -5.35 -9.74
CA VAL A 255 11.75 -6.27 -8.68
C VAL A 255 11.74 -5.61 -7.29
N ASN A 256 11.57 -4.28 -7.26
CA ASN A 256 11.54 -3.46 -6.06
C ASN A 256 10.68 -2.19 -6.28
N GLU A 257 9.43 -2.23 -5.85
CA GLU A 257 8.47 -1.12 -6.00
C GLU A 257 8.96 0.20 -5.38
N ASN A 258 9.87 0.15 -4.40
CA ASN A 258 10.44 1.36 -3.80
C ASN A 258 11.25 2.22 -4.81
N LEU A 259 11.59 1.66 -5.98
CA LEU A 259 12.12 2.39 -7.14
C LEU A 259 11.13 3.45 -7.65
N PHE A 260 9.83 3.12 -7.71
CA PHE A 260 8.76 4.04 -8.13
C PHE A 260 8.66 5.23 -7.18
N PHE A 261 8.61 4.98 -5.87
CA PHE A 261 8.51 6.03 -4.84
C PHE A 261 9.75 6.92 -4.74
N ASN A 262 10.89 6.47 -5.29
CA ASN A 262 12.15 7.21 -5.29
C ASN A 262 12.55 7.78 -6.65
N ASN A 263 11.71 7.70 -7.70
CA ASN A 263 12.04 8.13 -9.07
C ASN A 263 13.32 7.49 -9.63
N VAL A 264 13.59 6.23 -9.27
CA VAL A 264 14.78 5.52 -9.73
C VAL A 264 14.38 4.61 -10.92
N PRO A 265 15.02 4.74 -12.11
CA PRO A 265 14.53 4.10 -13.33
C PRO A 265 14.88 2.62 -13.43
N GLU A 266 13.90 1.75 -13.68
CA GLU A 266 14.04 0.29 -13.86
C GLU A 266 15.09 -0.13 -14.91
N SER A 267 15.61 -1.36 -14.76
CA SER A 267 16.53 -1.98 -15.71
C SER A 267 16.13 -3.43 -15.99
N LEU A 268 15.86 -3.74 -17.27
CA LEU A 268 15.55 -5.10 -17.70
C LEU A 268 16.65 -6.11 -17.31
N GLU A 269 17.92 -5.73 -17.46
CA GLU A 269 19.05 -6.61 -17.11
C GLU A 269 19.08 -6.93 -15.61
N GLU A 270 18.82 -5.92 -14.76
CA GLU A 270 18.77 -6.11 -13.31
C GLU A 270 17.55 -6.96 -12.92
N ASN A 271 16.40 -6.70 -13.55
CA ASN A 271 15.17 -7.43 -13.26
C ASN A 271 15.29 -8.92 -13.65
N LEU A 272 15.95 -9.22 -14.78
CA LEU A 272 16.22 -10.59 -15.20
C LEU A 272 17.14 -11.36 -14.24
N LYS A 273 18.05 -10.70 -13.52
CA LYS A 273 18.91 -11.36 -12.51
C LYS A 273 18.11 -11.88 -11.31
N ALA A 274 16.94 -11.29 -11.05
CA ALA A 274 16.05 -11.69 -9.96
C ALA A 274 14.84 -12.52 -10.44
N LEU A 275 14.81 -12.95 -11.70
CA LEU A 275 13.67 -13.68 -12.29
C LEU A 275 13.22 -14.88 -11.43
N ASP A 276 14.17 -15.70 -11.01
CA ASP A 276 13.91 -16.92 -10.22
C ASP A 276 13.59 -16.60 -8.73
N LYS A 277 13.77 -15.34 -8.32
CA LYS A 277 13.50 -14.83 -6.97
C LYS A 277 12.17 -14.10 -6.86
N LEU A 278 11.50 -13.79 -7.98
CA LEU A 278 10.19 -13.14 -7.98
C LEU A 278 9.19 -13.96 -7.15
N GLY A 279 8.47 -13.31 -6.23
CA GLY A 279 7.56 -13.96 -5.30
C GLY A 279 8.17 -14.37 -3.96
N SER A 280 9.50 -14.35 -3.85
CA SER A 280 10.21 -14.76 -2.64
C SER A 280 10.39 -13.61 -1.64
N PRO A 281 10.86 -13.90 -0.41
CA PRO A 281 11.21 -12.87 0.57
C PRO A 281 12.39 -11.98 0.18
N GLU A 282 13.07 -12.23 -0.95
CA GLU A 282 14.25 -11.45 -1.39
C GLU A 282 13.89 -10.26 -2.29
N THR A 283 12.67 -10.19 -2.82
CA THR A 283 12.24 -9.13 -3.76
C THR A 283 11.10 -8.32 -3.19
N PHE A 284 10.84 -7.14 -3.74
CA PHE A 284 9.64 -6.35 -3.46
C PHE A 284 8.92 -6.06 -4.80
N ASN A 285 8.50 -7.14 -5.48
CA ASN A 285 8.19 -7.09 -6.91
C ASN A 285 6.74 -6.68 -7.25
N HIS A 286 6.59 -6.08 -8.43
CA HIS A 286 5.33 -5.67 -9.06
C HIS A 286 5.36 -5.96 -10.57
N TYR A 287 4.22 -6.25 -11.21
CA TYR A 287 4.15 -6.52 -12.66
C TYR A 287 4.16 -5.26 -13.54
N ALA A 288 4.30 -5.43 -14.86
CA ALA A 288 4.28 -4.34 -15.84
C ALA A 288 2.86 -3.84 -16.18
N TRP A 289 2.75 -2.59 -16.66
CA TRP A 289 1.49 -1.95 -17.07
C TRP A 289 0.65 -2.78 -18.05
N GLY A 290 1.26 -3.60 -18.90
CA GLY A 290 0.52 -4.52 -19.76
C GLY A 290 -0.38 -5.47 -18.97
N TRP A 291 0.09 -5.99 -17.83
CA TRP A 291 -0.71 -6.82 -16.93
C TRP A 291 -1.69 -6.02 -16.08
N THR A 292 -1.36 -4.78 -15.72
CA THR A 292 -2.33 -3.86 -15.12
C THR A 292 -3.53 -3.63 -16.06
N TRP A 293 -3.25 -3.30 -17.33
CA TRP A 293 -4.26 -3.08 -18.36
C TRP A 293 -5.05 -4.35 -18.68
N ALA A 294 -4.39 -5.51 -18.70
CA ALA A 294 -5.06 -6.80 -18.86
C ALA A 294 -5.96 -7.16 -17.68
N GLY A 295 -5.54 -6.86 -16.46
CA GLY A 295 -6.32 -7.11 -15.24
C GLY A 295 -7.65 -6.36 -15.19
N ASN A 296 -7.75 -5.21 -15.86
CA ASN A 296 -8.94 -4.37 -15.88
C ASN A 296 -9.89 -4.63 -17.06
N THR A 297 -9.71 -5.72 -17.80
CA THR A 297 -10.56 -6.08 -18.95
C THR A 297 -12.05 -6.03 -18.59
N PRO A 298 -12.90 -5.31 -19.36
CA PRO A 298 -12.62 -4.67 -20.65
C PRO A 298 -12.25 -3.19 -20.60
N PHE A 299 -12.12 -2.61 -19.40
CA PHE A 299 -12.06 -1.18 -19.18
C PHE A 299 -10.70 -0.56 -19.46
N ARG A 300 -10.72 0.78 -19.59
CA ARG A 300 -9.54 1.63 -19.74
C ARG A 300 -8.95 2.00 -18.38
N ARG A 301 -7.63 2.19 -18.36
CA ARG A 301 -6.85 2.67 -17.21
C ARG A 301 -7.01 1.77 -15.97
N TRP A 302 -6.64 2.29 -14.80
CA TRP A 302 -6.26 1.50 -13.64
C TRP A 302 -6.31 2.28 -12.33
N LYS A 303 -5.88 1.65 -11.24
CA LYS A 303 -5.81 2.23 -9.88
C LYS A 303 -5.32 3.68 -9.89
N ARG A 304 -5.92 4.49 -9.02
CA ARG A 304 -5.76 5.96 -8.85
C ARG A 304 -6.48 6.84 -9.88
N GLU A 305 -6.94 6.26 -10.99
CA GLU A 305 -7.64 7.01 -12.04
C GLU A 305 -9.16 6.79 -11.98
N THR A 306 -9.93 7.72 -12.56
CA THR A 306 -11.40 7.70 -12.50
C THR A 306 -12.07 7.14 -13.76
N TYR A 307 -11.34 6.51 -14.68
CA TYR A 307 -11.97 5.64 -15.69
C TYR A 307 -12.44 4.33 -15.05
N ARG A 308 -13.32 3.58 -15.73
CA ARG A 308 -13.88 2.35 -15.14
C ARG A 308 -12.82 1.32 -14.75
N GLY A 309 -11.68 1.25 -15.41
CA GLY A 309 -10.60 0.33 -15.01
C GLY A 309 -9.96 0.66 -13.66
N GLY A 310 -10.13 1.88 -13.14
CA GLY A 310 -9.67 2.24 -11.80
C GLY A 310 -10.71 2.03 -10.69
N ILE A 311 -12.00 1.91 -11.03
CA ILE A 311 -13.11 2.02 -10.07
C ILE A 311 -14.28 1.04 -10.28
N SER A 312 -14.18 0.12 -11.25
CA SER A 312 -15.18 -0.93 -11.48
C SER A 312 -14.61 -2.28 -11.07
N ASP A 313 -15.01 -2.73 -9.89
CA ASP A 313 -14.47 -3.92 -9.25
C ASP A 313 -15.52 -5.04 -9.18
N PRO A 314 -15.10 -6.33 -9.21
CA PRO A 314 -16.03 -7.44 -9.06
C PRO A 314 -16.62 -7.45 -7.65
N LEU A 315 -17.95 -7.53 -7.54
CA LEU A 315 -18.66 -7.74 -6.28
C LEU A 315 -19.39 -9.08 -6.33
N ILE A 316 -19.12 -9.95 -5.36
CA ILE A 316 -19.85 -11.20 -5.14
C ILE A 316 -20.61 -11.10 -3.83
N VAL A 317 -21.91 -11.40 -3.86
CA VAL A 317 -22.74 -11.53 -2.65
C VAL A 317 -23.27 -12.94 -2.55
N HIS A 318 -23.08 -13.55 -1.39
CA HIS A 318 -23.56 -14.89 -1.06
C HIS A 318 -24.25 -14.89 0.30
N TRP A 319 -25.49 -15.37 0.35
CA TRP A 319 -26.19 -15.67 1.59
C TRP A 319 -27.21 -16.77 1.32
N ASN A 320 -26.92 -18.00 1.75
CA ASN A 320 -27.71 -19.13 1.29
C ASN A 320 -29.13 -19.15 1.82
N GLN A 321 -29.33 -18.72 3.08
CA GLN A 321 -30.65 -18.68 3.70
C GLN A 321 -31.55 -17.54 3.21
N GLY A 322 -30.99 -16.44 2.72
CA GLY A 322 -31.79 -15.26 2.36
C GLY A 322 -31.74 -14.83 0.89
N ILE A 323 -30.89 -15.42 0.07
CA ILE A 323 -30.86 -15.20 -1.39
C ILE A 323 -31.28 -16.49 -2.09
N GLU A 324 -32.41 -16.45 -2.79
CA GLU A 324 -32.94 -17.56 -3.59
C GLU A 324 -32.11 -17.78 -4.85
N ALA A 325 -31.69 -16.69 -5.50
CA ALA A 325 -30.85 -16.72 -6.69
C ALA A 325 -29.48 -17.38 -6.41
N LYS A 326 -29.01 -18.24 -7.32
CA LYS A 326 -27.73 -18.95 -7.20
C LYS A 326 -26.89 -18.80 -8.45
N GLY A 327 -25.74 -18.15 -8.34
CA GLY A 327 -24.80 -17.94 -9.46
C GLY A 327 -25.33 -17.01 -10.56
N GLU A 328 -26.36 -16.22 -10.27
CA GLU A 328 -26.93 -15.27 -11.22
C GLU A 328 -26.24 -13.91 -11.17
N ILE A 329 -26.34 -13.16 -12.27
CA ILE A 329 -25.72 -11.85 -12.45
C ILE A 329 -26.74 -10.74 -12.17
N ARG A 330 -26.26 -9.63 -11.60
CA ARG A 330 -27.02 -8.39 -11.37
C ARG A 330 -26.30 -7.25 -12.09
N THR A 331 -27.06 -6.42 -12.81
CA THR A 331 -26.54 -5.34 -13.67
C THR A 331 -26.91 -3.95 -13.18
N GLN A 332 -27.67 -3.85 -12.09
CA GLN A 332 -27.98 -2.59 -11.43
C GLN A 332 -26.70 -1.91 -10.96
N TYR A 333 -26.67 -0.58 -11.04
CA TYR A 333 -25.53 0.18 -10.54
C TYR A 333 -25.47 0.09 -9.02
N ALA A 334 -24.27 -0.21 -8.51
CA ALA A 334 -23.94 -0.21 -7.10
C ALA A 334 -22.53 0.36 -6.92
N HIS A 335 -22.29 0.95 -5.75
CA HIS A 335 -21.00 1.51 -5.35
C HIS A 335 -20.62 1.02 -3.95
N ALA A 336 -19.34 1.10 -3.56
CA ALA A 336 -18.87 0.61 -2.27
C ALA A 336 -19.59 1.24 -1.06
N ILE A 337 -20.07 2.48 -1.20
CA ILE A 337 -20.84 3.17 -0.15
C ILE A 337 -22.22 2.55 0.10
N ASP A 338 -22.71 1.71 -0.82
CA ASP A 338 -24.00 1.03 -0.73
C ASP A 338 -23.95 -0.23 0.15
N LEU A 339 -22.75 -0.72 0.49
CA LEU A 339 -22.58 -1.91 1.32
C LEU A 339 -23.20 -1.75 2.72
N VAL A 340 -22.94 -0.61 3.38
CA VAL A 340 -23.45 -0.33 4.73
C VAL A 340 -24.99 -0.32 4.75
N PRO A 341 -25.71 0.51 3.95
CA PRO A 341 -27.17 0.50 3.97
C PRO A 341 -27.74 -0.86 3.55
N THR A 342 -27.09 -1.59 2.63
CA THR A 342 -27.50 -2.95 2.27
C THR A 342 -27.42 -3.90 3.46
N VAL A 343 -26.31 -3.93 4.19
CA VAL A 343 -26.18 -4.78 5.39
C VAL A 343 -27.20 -4.40 6.46
N LEU A 344 -27.43 -3.10 6.68
CA LEU A 344 -28.43 -2.65 7.66
C LEU A 344 -29.85 -3.07 7.27
N GLU A 345 -30.22 -3.00 5.98
CA GLU A 345 -31.51 -3.49 5.48
C GLU A 345 -31.66 -5.01 5.68
N LEU A 346 -30.64 -5.80 5.33
CA LEU A 346 -30.66 -7.26 5.49
C LEU A 346 -30.80 -7.71 6.96
N LEU A 347 -30.24 -6.92 7.88
CA LEU A 347 -30.29 -7.18 9.32
C LEU A 347 -31.50 -6.54 10.00
N GLU A 348 -32.36 -5.83 9.25
CA GLU A 348 -33.49 -5.06 9.77
C GLU A 348 -33.08 -4.07 10.88
N ILE A 349 -31.92 -3.42 10.70
CA ILE A 349 -31.36 -2.44 11.64
C ILE A 349 -31.56 -1.03 11.10
N GLU A 350 -32.33 -0.23 11.84
CA GLU A 350 -32.37 1.22 11.62
C GLU A 350 -31.02 1.87 11.96
N PRO A 351 -30.46 2.72 11.08
CA PRO A 351 -29.22 3.45 11.35
C PRO A 351 -29.36 4.33 12.61
N PRO A 352 -28.43 4.25 13.57
CA PRO A 352 -28.53 5.04 14.79
C PRO A 352 -28.26 6.52 14.52
N THR A 353 -29.06 7.41 15.12
CA THR A 353 -28.85 8.87 15.04
C THR A 353 -27.63 9.34 15.83
N THR A 354 -27.18 8.54 16.81
CA THR A 354 -25.98 8.82 17.61
C THR A 354 -25.17 7.55 17.86
N ILE A 355 -23.85 7.67 17.86
CA ILE A 355 -22.92 6.60 18.26
C ILE A 355 -21.97 7.19 19.30
N LYS A 356 -21.88 6.55 20.48
CA LYS A 356 -21.03 7.00 21.61
C LYS A 356 -21.23 8.50 21.96
N GLY A 357 -22.45 9.02 21.80
CA GLY A 357 -22.78 10.42 22.08
C GLY A 357 -22.47 11.41 20.94
N VAL A 358 -21.97 10.95 19.79
CA VAL A 358 -21.72 11.77 18.60
C VAL A 358 -22.91 11.62 17.63
N THR A 359 -23.49 12.74 17.20
CA THR A 359 -24.52 12.78 16.15
C THR A 359 -23.94 12.27 14.83
N GLN A 360 -24.65 11.37 14.17
CA GLN A 360 -24.16 10.75 12.93
C GLN A 360 -24.60 11.54 11.69
N SER A 361 -23.71 11.58 10.70
CA SER A 361 -24.00 12.04 9.35
C SER A 361 -24.98 11.09 8.65
N PRO A 362 -25.78 11.58 7.68
CA PRO A 362 -26.63 10.72 6.87
C PRO A 362 -25.80 9.65 6.14
N ILE A 363 -26.35 8.45 5.99
CA ILE A 363 -25.77 7.45 5.09
C ILE A 363 -25.97 7.95 3.64
N GLU A 364 -24.87 7.99 2.89
CA GLU A 364 -24.82 8.57 1.54
C GLU A 364 -25.16 7.54 0.46
N GLY A 365 -24.93 6.24 0.74
CA GLY A 365 -25.25 5.14 -0.17
C GLY A 365 -26.72 4.73 -0.14
N VAL A 366 -27.08 3.85 -1.08
CA VAL A 366 -28.43 3.33 -1.27
C VAL A 366 -28.36 1.80 -1.29
N SER A 367 -29.17 1.15 -0.46
CA SER A 367 -29.21 -0.31 -0.44
C SER A 367 -29.60 -0.90 -1.80
N PHE A 368 -28.91 -1.98 -2.18
CA PHE A 368 -29.20 -2.79 -3.37
C PHE A 368 -29.82 -4.16 -3.04
N ALA A 369 -30.23 -4.40 -1.80
CA ALA A 369 -30.82 -5.68 -1.37
C ALA A 369 -32.06 -6.08 -2.20
N HIS A 370 -32.84 -5.10 -2.69
CA HIS A 370 -34.01 -5.33 -3.55
C HIS A 370 -33.69 -6.03 -4.87
N THR A 371 -32.41 -6.07 -5.28
CA THR A 371 -31.96 -6.73 -6.52
C THR A 371 -31.68 -8.22 -6.33
N PHE A 372 -31.50 -8.71 -5.10
CA PHE A 372 -30.98 -10.07 -4.85
C PHE A 372 -31.84 -11.16 -5.46
N ASN A 373 -33.16 -11.07 -5.33
CA ASN A 373 -34.11 -12.04 -5.90
C ASN A 373 -34.88 -11.49 -7.11
N HIS A 374 -34.51 -10.30 -7.61
CA HIS A 374 -35.20 -9.66 -8.73
C HIS A 374 -34.18 -9.00 -9.68
N SER A 375 -33.84 -9.68 -10.78
CA SER A 375 -32.82 -9.20 -11.73
C SER A 375 -33.24 -8.01 -12.59
N THR A 376 -34.55 -7.71 -12.68
CA THR A 376 -35.09 -6.69 -13.61
C THR A 376 -35.62 -5.43 -12.91
N VAL A 377 -35.47 -5.33 -11.58
CA VAL A 377 -35.88 -4.10 -10.88
C VAL A 377 -34.92 -2.95 -11.20
N PRO A 378 -35.41 -1.69 -11.21
CA PRO A 378 -34.56 -0.55 -11.46
C PRO A 378 -33.45 -0.38 -10.41
N THR A 379 -32.33 0.18 -10.88
CA THR A 379 -31.30 0.78 -10.02
C THR A 379 -31.91 1.88 -9.14
N LYS A 380 -31.53 1.92 -7.86
CA LYS A 380 -31.90 3.02 -6.95
C LYS A 380 -30.76 4.03 -6.73
N HIS A 381 -29.51 3.64 -6.91
CA HIS A 381 -28.35 4.52 -6.84
C HIS A 381 -28.17 5.25 -8.19
N LEU A 382 -28.54 6.53 -8.25
CA LEU A 382 -28.57 7.28 -9.51
C LEU A 382 -27.34 8.15 -9.75
N THR A 383 -26.64 8.60 -8.71
CA THR A 383 -25.56 9.59 -8.81
C THR A 383 -24.37 9.17 -7.99
N GLN A 384 -23.19 9.09 -8.61
CA GLN A 384 -21.93 8.88 -7.90
C GLN A 384 -20.83 9.76 -8.49
N TYR A 385 -20.22 10.61 -7.66
CA TYR A 385 -19.03 11.37 -8.03
C TYR A 385 -17.75 10.57 -7.72
N PHE A 386 -16.68 10.91 -8.42
CA PHE A 386 -15.33 10.40 -8.19
C PHE A 386 -14.31 11.54 -8.30
N GLU A 387 -13.33 11.55 -7.40
CA GLU A 387 -12.12 12.37 -7.48
C GLU A 387 -10.95 11.63 -6.84
N MET A 388 -9.82 11.60 -7.51
CA MET A 388 -8.56 11.11 -6.96
C MET A 388 -7.40 11.77 -7.71
N MET A 389 -6.50 12.44 -7.00
CA MET A 389 -5.29 13.05 -7.57
C MET A 389 -5.56 13.89 -8.83
N GLY A 390 -6.66 14.66 -8.84
CA GLY A 390 -7.02 15.52 -9.95
C GLY A 390 -7.85 14.86 -11.07
N HIS A 391 -7.90 13.52 -11.12
CA HIS A 391 -8.84 12.81 -11.98
C HIS A 391 -10.26 12.98 -11.45
N ARG A 392 -11.22 13.28 -12.32
CA ARG A 392 -12.61 13.55 -11.94
C ARG A 392 -13.56 12.72 -12.78
N SER A 393 -14.65 12.23 -12.19
CA SER A 393 -15.72 11.58 -12.94
C SER A 393 -17.06 11.70 -12.22
N LEU A 394 -18.16 11.66 -12.98
CA LEU A 394 -19.52 11.56 -12.48
C LEU A 394 -20.24 10.44 -13.23
N TYR A 395 -20.85 9.51 -12.50
CA TYR A 395 -21.93 8.68 -13.01
C TYR A 395 -23.28 9.32 -12.66
N TYR A 396 -24.20 9.38 -13.63
CA TYR A 396 -25.57 9.85 -13.43
C TYR A 396 -26.54 9.10 -14.36
N ASP A 397 -27.32 8.17 -13.81
CA ASP A 397 -28.40 7.45 -14.51
C ASP A 397 -28.00 6.91 -15.89
N GLY A 398 -26.94 6.09 -15.93
CA GLY A 398 -26.42 5.50 -17.17
C GLY A 398 -25.51 6.42 -18.00
N TRP A 399 -25.40 7.70 -17.65
CA TRP A 399 -24.42 8.63 -18.22
C TRP A 399 -23.16 8.69 -17.37
N ARG A 400 -22.03 8.95 -18.01
CA ARG A 400 -20.76 9.11 -17.33
C ARG A 400 -19.92 10.20 -17.97
N ALA A 401 -19.47 11.15 -17.16
CA ALA A 401 -18.51 12.16 -17.57
C ALA A 401 -17.17 11.88 -16.91
N VAL A 402 -16.06 12.02 -17.65
CA VAL A 402 -14.70 11.76 -17.16
C VAL A 402 -13.80 12.92 -17.55
N CYS A 403 -13.04 13.46 -16.60
CA CYS A 403 -11.97 14.42 -16.87
C CYS A 403 -10.68 13.88 -16.24
N PRO A 404 -9.83 13.22 -17.05
CA PRO A 404 -8.61 12.62 -16.55
C PRO A 404 -7.51 13.69 -16.38
N TRP A 405 -6.55 13.42 -15.49
CA TRP A 405 -5.38 14.26 -15.25
C TRP A 405 -4.09 13.44 -15.41
N PRO A 406 -3.07 13.89 -16.16
CA PRO A 406 -2.98 15.11 -16.96
C PRO A 406 -3.70 15.03 -18.31
N GLY A 407 -4.27 13.88 -18.65
CA GLY A 407 -5.01 13.64 -19.89
C GLY A 407 -5.45 12.18 -19.98
N PRO A 408 -6.03 11.74 -21.11
CA PRO A 408 -6.57 10.38 -21.26
C PRO A 408 -5.54 9.24 -21.11
N SER A 409 -4.26 9.57 -21.30
CA SER A 409 -3.08 8.73 -21.07
C SER A 409 -1.84 9.62 -20.91
N PHE A 410 -0.70 9.06 -20.49
CA PHE A 410 0.55 9.82 -20.38
C PHE A 410 1.10 10.19 -21.76
N ALA A 411 1.00 9.29 -22.73
CA ALA A 411 1.39 9.52 -24.12
C ALA A 411 0.56 10.64 -24.78
N GLU A 412 -0.74 10.74 -24.46
CA GLU A 412 -1.64 11.75 -25.04
C GLU A 412 -1.56 13.10 -24.31
N ALA A 413 -1.26 13.12 -23.01
CA ALA A 413 -1.28 14.35 -22.20
C ALA A 413 -0.13 15.31 -22.50
N GLY A 414 1.04 14.80 -22.93
CA GLY A 414 2.25 15.60 -23.11
C GLY A 414 2.78 16.25 -21.82
N GLN A 415 2.25 15.84 -20.66
CA GLN A 415 2.59 16.31 -19.32
C GLN A 415 2.71 15.10 -18.38
N PHE A 416 3.47 15.26 -17.30
CA PHE A 416 3.67 14.20 -16.32
C PHE A 416 2.54 14.16 -15.29
N PHE A 417 2.15 12.96 -14.88
CA PHE A 417 1.17 12.79 -13.80
C PHE A 417 1.73 13.19 -12.44
N GLY A 418 0.91 13.82 -11.61
CA GLY A 418 1.33 14.26 -10.29
C GLY A 418 1.81 15.70 -10.24
N GLU A 419 1.59 16.51 -11.28
CA GLU A 419 1.80 17.96 -11.23
C GLU A 419 0.63 18.69 -10.56
N ALA A 420 0.92 19.84 -9.95
CA ALA A 420 -0.10 20.67 -9.33
C ALA A 420 -1.03 21.29 -10.40
N ILE A 421 -2.33 21.27 -10.15
CA ILE A 421 -3.32 21.88 -11.04
C ILE A 421 -3.49 23.35 -10.65
N SER A 422 -3.09 24.26 -11.53
CA SER A 422 -3.33 25.71 -11.34
C SER A 422 -4.80 26.05 -11.59
N ALA A 423 -5.26 27.23 -11.15
CA ALA A 423 -6.63 27.68 -11.42
C ALA A 423 -6.90 27.85 -12.93
N GLU A 424 -5.89 28.27 -13.70
CA GLU A 424 -5.95 28.37 -15.16
C GLU A 424 -6.06 26.99 -15.81
N THR A 425 -5.22 26.04 -15.36
CA THR A 425 -5.26 24.65 -15.80
C THR A 425 -6.61 24.01 -15.50
N LEU A 426 -7.15 24.21 -14.29
CA LEU A 426 -8.47 23.68 -13.92
C LEU A 426 -9.59 24.24 -14.83
N THR A 427 -9.52 25.54 -15.12
CA THR A 427 -10.47 26.20 -16.04
C THR A 427 -10.37 25.63 -17.46
N ASP A 428 -9.16 25.39 -17.95
CA ASP A 428 -8.94 24.78 -19.26
C ASP A 428 -9.50 23.34 -19.31
N LEU A 429 -9.19 22.53 -18.30
CA LEU A 429 -9.71 21.17 -18.14
C LEU A 429 -11.24 21.14 -18.18
N ASP A 430 -11.89 22.04 -17.43
CA ASP A 430 -13.35 22.12 -17.41
C ASP A 430 -13.97 22.59 -18.72
N THR A 431 -13.22 23.40 -19.48
CA THR A 431 -13.71 23.91 -20.76
C THR A 431 -13.57 22.87 -21.86
N HIS A 432 -12.46 22.13 -21.91
CA HIS A 432 -12.04 21.40 -23.11
C HIS A 432 -11.77 19.90 -22.94
N HIS A 433 -11.57 19.39 -21.72
CA HIS A 433 -10.99 18.04 -21.51
C HIS A 433 -11.94 17.02 -20.88
N TRP A 434 -13.22 17.35 -20.74
CA TRP A 434 -14.22 16.37 -20.30
C TRP A 434 -14.67 15.48 -21.47
N GLU A 435 -14.65 14.18 -21.23
CA GLU A 435 -15.26 13.14 -22.06
C GLU A 435 -16.68 12.82 -21.55
N LEU A 436 -17.56 12.36 -22.44
CA LEU A 436 -18.93 11.94 -22.10
C LEU A 436 -19.24 10.60 -22.74
N TYR A 437 -19.82 9.71 -21.95
CA TYR A 437 -20.20 8.35 -22.32
C TYR A 437 -21.63 8.05 -21.86
N HIS A 438 -22.35 7.24 -22.64
CA HIS A 438 -23.62 6.63 -22.20
C HIS A 438 -23.37 5.15 -21.90
N VAL A 439 -22.85 4.88 -20.70
CA VAL A 439 -22.31 3.57 -20.31
C VAL A 439 -23.36 2.45 -20.21
N ALA A 440 -24.65 2.81 -20.22
CA ALA A 440 -25.74 1.85 -20.37
C ALA A 440 -25.74 1.16 -21.76
N SER A 441 -25.19 1.83 -22.79
CA SER A 441 -25.02 1.30 -24.14
C SER A 441 -23.56 1.20 -24.60
N ASP A 442 -22.63 1.85 -23.90
CA ASP A 442 -21.19 1.82 -24.17
C ASP A 442 -20.44 1.35 -22.91
N PHE A 443 -20.52 0.04 -22.66
CA PHE A 443 -20.02 -0.56 -21.42
C PHE A 443 -18.54 -0.24 -21.17
N SER A 444 -17.71 -0.19 -22.19
CA SER A 444 -16.26 -0.07 -22.05
C SER A 444 -15.71 1.36 -22.21
N GLU A 445 -16.57 2.38 -22.29
CA GLU A 445 -16.19 3.79 -22.49
C GLU A 445 -15.39 4.01 -23.80
N ASN A 446 -15.86 3.44 -24.90
CA ASN A 446 -15.21 3.52 -26.21
C ASN A 446 -15.59 4.77 -27.01
N HIS A 447 -16.82 5.26 -26.85
CA HIS A 447 -17.41 6.25 -27.75
C HIS A 447 -17.62 7.57 -27.00
N ASN A 448 -16.61 8.45 -27.04
CA ASN A 448 -16.72 9.79 -26.47
C ASN A 448 -17.68 10.65 -27.31
N ILE A 449 -18.87 10.89 -26.78
CA ILE A 449 -19.97 11.63 -27.43
C ILE A 449 -20.13 13.07 -26.91
N ALA A 450 -19.10 13.60 -26.24
CA ALA A 450 -19.09 14.94 -25.66
C ALA A 450 -19.41 16.06 -26.67
N ALA A 451 -18.83 16.00 -27.86
CA ALA A 451 -19.01 17.01 -28.91
C ALA A 451 -20.47 17.10 -29.38
N ASP A 452 -21.13 15.94 -29.53
CA ASP A 452 -22.50 15.84 -30.02
C ASP A 452 -23.55 16.07 -28.92
N ASN A 453 -23.16 15.98 -27.65
CA ASN A 453 -24.06 16.07 -26.49
C ASN A 453 -23.63 17.15 -25.49
N ARG A 454 -23.16 18.30 -25.99
CA ARG A 454 -22.62 19.38 -25.15
C ARG A 454 -23.56 19.86 -24.03
N PRO A 455 -24.90 20.00 -24.22
CA PRO A 455 -25.79 20.35 -23.12
C PRO A 455 -25.77 19.32 -21.97
N LYS A 456 -25.77 18.03 -22.31
CA LYS A 456 -25.69 16.95 -21.31
C LYS A 456 -24.34 16.97 -20.60
N LEU A 457 -23.25 17.22 -21.32
CA LEU A 457 -21.94 17.35 -20.70
C LEU A 457 -21.88 18.50 -19.70
N ILE A 458 -22.44 19.67 -20.03
CA ILE A 458 -22.51 20.82 -19.10
C ILE A 458 -23.33 20.47 -17.85
N GLU A 459 -24.46 19.78 -18.01
CA GLU A 459 -25.27 19.26 -16.89
C GLU A 459 -24.44 18.34 -15.98
N MET A 460 -23.68 17.41 -16.57
CA MET A 460 -22.83 16.48 -15.83
C MET A 460 -21.71 17.20 -15.08
N ILE A 461 -21.02 18.16 -15.70
CA ILE A 461 -19.95 18.94 -15.07
C ILE A 461 -20.51 19.75 -13.90
N ALA A 462 -21.64 20.42 -14.09
CA ALA A 462 -22.30 21.18 -13.03
C ALA A 462 -22.71 20.28 -11.85
N THR A 463 -23.26 19.10 -12.15
CA THR A 463 -23.64 18.11 -11.14
C THR A 463 -22.42 17.59 -10.37
N TRP A 464 -21.29 17.36 -11.05
CA TRP A 464 -20.05 16.99 -10.37
C TRP A 464 -19.64 18.04 -9.35
N TYR A 465 -19.71 19.34 -9.69
CA TYR A 465 -19.39 20.42 -8.76
C TYR A 465 -20.38 20.54 -7.59
N VAL A 466 -21.66 20.24 -7.80
CA VAL A 466 -22.66 20.17 -6.71
C VAL A 466 -22.29 19.07 -5.72
N GLU A 467 -22.01 17.86 -6.21
CA GLU A 467 -21.60 16.74 -5.37
C GLU A 467 -20.25 17.02 -4.68
N ALA A 468 -19.30 17.61 -5.41
CA ALA A 468 -17.99 18.01 -4.87
C ALA A 468 -18.12 19.00 -3.69
N GLY A 469 -19.04 19.96 -3.80
CA GLY A 469 -19.36 20.89 -2.71
C GLY A 469 -20.04 20.19 -1.53
N LYS A 470 -20.98 19.27 -1.80
CA LYS A 470 -21.70 18.50 -0.78
C LYS A 470 -20.76 17.63 0.06
N TYR A 471 -19.74 17.03 -0.56
CA TYR A 471 -18.85 16.05 0.08
C TYR A 471 -17.42 16.55 0.31
N ASN A 472 -17.22 17.88 0.32
CA ASN A 472 -15.94 18.52 0.65
C ASN A 472 -14.74 18.07 -0.22
N VAL A 473 -14.97 17.80 -1.51
CA VAL A 473 -13.93 17.33 -2.44
C VAL A 473 -12.88 18.40 -2.73
N LEU A 474 -13.26 19.68 -2.66
CA LEU A 474 -12.40 20.80 -3.02
C LEU A 474 -11.36 21.13 -1.94
N PRO A 475 -10.16 21.62 -2.33
CA PRO A 475 -9.71 21.89 -3.71
C PRO A 475 -9.28 20.62 -4.45
N VAL A 476 -9.37 20.67 -5.78
CA VAL A 476 -8.81 19.62 -6.67
C VAL A 476 -7.28 19.70 -6.61
N ASP A 477 -6.63 18.61 -6.24
CA ASP A 477 -5.18 18.55 -6.04
C ASP A 477 -4.56 17.42 -6.87
N GLY A 478 -3.95 17.82 -7.99
CA GLY A 478 -3.29 16.90 -8.93
C GLY A 478 -1.90 16.41 -8.50
N ARG A 479 -1.36 16.87 -7.36
CA ARG A 479 -0.02 16.47 -6.92
C ARG A 479 0.05 14.98 -6.61
N GLY A 480 1.12 14.32 -7.04
CA GLY A 480 1.35 12.89 -6.84
C GLY A 480 2.30 12.62 -5.68
N VAL A 481 3.49 12.09 -6.00
CA VAL A 481 4.55 11.72 -5.04
C VAL A 481 4.98 12.87 -4.12
N GLN A 482 4.84 14.13 -4.57
CA GLN A 482 5.19 15.32 -3.80
C GLN A 482 4.37 15.43 -2.50
N ARG A 483 3.11 14.95 -2.50
CA ARG A 483 2.26 14.96 -1.29
C ARG A 483 2.90 14.13 -0.17
N PHE A 484 3.60 13.05 -0.49
CA PHE A 484 4.21 12.17 0.50
C PHE A 484 5.44 12.80 1.17
N ALA A 485 6.11 13.74 0.50
CA ALA A 485 7.23 14.49 1.04
C ALA A 485 6.82 15.67 1.94
N GLU A 486 5.53 16.06 1.94
CA GLU A 486 5.05 17.19 2.73
C GLU A 486 5.11 16.92 4.24
N GLU A 487 5.52 17.95 4.98
CA GLU A 487 5.54 17.91 6.43
C GLU A 487 4.11 17.88 6.97
N ARG A 488 3.83 16.88 7.83
CA ARG A 488 2.53 16.70 8.48
C ARG A 488 2.65 16.95 9.98
N PRO A 489 1.58 17.44 10.63
CA PRO A 489 1.56 17.62 12.08
C PRO A 489 2.02 16.37 12.81
N GLN A 490 3.01 16.52 13.68
CA GLN A 490 3.54 15.46 14.53
C GLN A 490 2.97 15.61 15.95
N ILE A 491 2.83 14.48 16.66
CA ILE A 491 2.41 14.49 18.08
C ILE A 491 3.48 15.14 18.96
N ALA A 492 4.75 14.99 18.58
CA ALA A 492 5.88 15.55 19.31
C ALA A 492 6.34 16.90 18.73
N VAL A 493 6.94 17.73 19.59
CA VAL A 493 7.61 18.96 19.16
C VAL A 493 8.82 18.66 18.28
N ASN A 494 9.16 19.59 17.39
CA ASN A 494 10.37 19.52 16.57
C ASN A 494 11.61 19.41 17.46
N ARG A 495 12.48 18.45 17.13
CA ARG A 495 13.73 18.17 17.84
C ARG A 495 14.83 17.78 16.87
N SER A 496 16.06 18.18 17.18
CA SER A 496 17.27 17.77 16.46
C SER A 496 17.86 16.47 16.98
N ARG A 497 17.46 16.02 18.17
CA ARG A 497 17.99 14.84 18.84
C ARG A 497 16.88 13.87 19.20
N TYR A 498 17.02 12.61 18.77
CA TYR A 498 16.07 11.53 18.99
C TYR A 498 16.76 10.43 19.80
N THR A 499 16.08 9.91 20.81
CA THR A 499 16.62 8.82 21.65
C THR A 499 15.73 7.60 21.50
N TYR A 500 16.34 6.49 21.11
CA TYR A 500 15.71 5.19 20.94
C TYR A 500 16.24 4.23 22.01
N TYR A 501 15.39 3.29 22.40
CA TYR A 501 15.69 2.26 23.39
C TYR A 501 15.43 0.89 22.78
N PRO A 502 16.19 -0.16 23.17
CA PRO A 502 15.91 -1.51 22.74
C PRO A 502 14.60 -2.03 23.35
N ASP A 503 14.11 -3.16 22.83
CA ASP A 503 12.91 -3.86 23.34
C ASP A 503 11.62 -2.99 23.34
N THR A 504 11.53 -2.00 22.45
CA THR A 504 10.31 -1.22 22.16
C THR A 504 9.67 -1.67 20.84
N GLN A 505 8.44 -1.20 20.57
CA GLN A 505 7.81 -1.36 19.26
C GLN A 505 8.64 -0.67 18.17
N ALA A 506 8.55 -1.15 16.93
CA ALA A 506 9.10 -0.46 15.77
C ALA A 506 8.43 0.91 15.62
N ILE A 507 9.22 1.92 15.26
CA ILE A 507 8.72 3.27 15.06
C ILE A 507 8.33 3.41 13.58
N PRO A 508 7.05 3.67 13.25
CA PRO A 508 6.62 3.84 11.87
C PRO A 508 7.43 4.93 11.14
N ALA A 509 7.71 4.74 9.85
CA ALA A 509 8.57 5.64 9.05
C ALA A 509 8.13 7.11 9.05
N ASN A 510 6.82 7.36 9.16
CA ASN A 510 6.26 8.70 9.23
C ASN A 510 6.57 9.43 10.56
N SER A 511 6.73 8.69 11.65
CA SER A 511 7.00 9.15 13.02
C SER A 511 8.49 9.08 13.37
N ALA A 512 9.26 8.37 12.55
CA ALA A 512 10.70 8.23 12.68
C ALA A 512 11.45 9.54 12.37
N VAL A 513 12.69 9.62 12.87
CA VAL A 513 13.64 10.68 12.52
C VAL A 513 13.84 10.76 11.00
N LYS A 514 13.84 11.98 10.46
CA LYS A 514 14.05 12.23 9.03
C LYS A 514 15.54 12.42 8.74
N LEU A 515 16.15 11.44 8.06
CA LEU A 515 17.60 11.41 7.77
C LEU A 515 17.97 11.71 6.32
N LEU A 516 17.00 11.67 5.41
CA LEU A 516 17.27 11.84 3.98
C LEU A 516 17.82 13.23 3.68
N ASN A 517 18.78 13.27 2.76
CA ASN A 517 19.36 14.49 2.19
C ASN A 517 19.98 15.47 3.20
N ARG A 518 20.48 14.98 4.34
CA ARG A 518 21.12 15.81 5.37
C ARG A 518 22.23 15.09 6.13
N SER A 519 23.17 15.86 6.65
CA SER A 519 24.17 15.34 7.58
C SER A 519 23.52 14.96 8.91
N HIS A 520 23.97 13.84 9.49
CA HIS A 520 23.43 13.31 10.73
C HIS A 520 24.42 12.35 11.41
N SER A 521 24.10 11.96 12.64
CA SER A 521 24.87 10.97 13.38
C SER A 521 23.98 10.02 14.17
N ILE A 522 24.48 8.81 14.42
CA ILE A 522 23.86 7.78 15.24
C ILE A 522 24.89 7.35 16.28
N THR A 523 24.59 7.49 17.57
CA THR A 523 25.47 7.08 18.68
C THR A 523 24.76 6.08 19.57
N ALA A 524 25.28 4.85 19.65
CA ALA A 524 24.84 3.83 20.58
C ALA A 524 25.75 3.81 21.82
N ASP A 525 25.16 3.95 23.01
CA ASP A 525 25.82 3.68 24.30
C ASP A 525 25.55 2.22 24.66
N VAL A 526 26.60 1.40 24.62
CA VAL A 526 26.49 -0.05 24.71
C VAL A 526 27.45 -0.64 25.74
N GLU A 527 27.14 -1.84 26.20
CA GLU A 527 28.05 -2.70 26.94
C GLU A 527 28.25 -4.01 26.18
N ILE A 528 29.51 -4.28 25.86
CA ILE A 528 29.96 -5.47 25.15
C ILE A 528 30.38 -6.51 26.19
N PRO A 529 29.73 -7.69 26.22
CA PRO A 529 30.05 -8.72 27.19
C PRO A 529 31.39 -9.39 26.87
N THR A 530 31.88 -10.19 27.81
CA THR A 530 33.06 -11.04 27.57
C THR A 530 32.82 -11.97 26.39
N GLY A 531 33.75 -11.99 25.43
CA GLY A 531 33.61 -12.74 24.18
C GLY A 531 33.02 -11.95 23.01
N GLY A 532 32.67 -10.68 23.19
CA GLY A 532 32.18 -9.78 22.12
C GLY A 532 30.65 -9.72 22.03
N ALA A 533 30.15 -8.90 21.11
CA ALA A 533 28.73 -8.77 20.82
C ALA A 533 28.47 -8.86 19.32
N GLU A 534 27.26 -9.25 18.97
CA GLU A 534 26.74 -9.36 17.61
C GLU A 534 25.35 -8.72 17.60
N GLY A 535 24.89 -8.20 16.46
CA GLY A 535 23.51 -7.77 16.25
C GLY A 535 23.34 -6.28 15.93
N VAL A 536 22.10 -5.92 15.61
CA VAL A 536 21.74 -4.56 15.17
C VAL A 536 21.66 -3.57 16.32
N LEU A 537 22.27 -2.40 16.16
CA LEU A 537 22.15 -1.27 17.08
C LEU A 537 20.92 -0.42 16.70
N LEU A 538 20.82 -0.05 15.43
CA LEU A 538 19.68 0.69 14.88
C LEU A 538 19.51 0.35 13.39
N ALA A 539 18.27 0.15 12.94
CA ALA A 539 17.96 -0.04 11.51
C ALA A 539 16.68 0.70 11.11
N HIS A 540 16.56 1.03 9.83
CA HIS A 540 15.35 1.57 9.21
C HIS A 540 15.24 1.02 7.79
N GLY A 541 14.07 0.50 7.42
CA GLY A 541 13.82 -0.10 6.11
C GLY A 541 14.13 -1.60 6.08
N GLY A 542 14.23 -2.16 4.89
CA GLY A 542 14.45 -3.57 4.64
C GLY A 542 15.22 -3.84 3.35
N ASN A 543 14.96 -4.99 2.73
CA ASN A 543 15.60 -5.39 1.48
C ASN A 543 15.19 -4.48 0.29
N ASP A 544 14.10 -3.72 0.41
CA ASP A 544 13.59 -2.77 -0.57
C ASP A 544 14.34 -1.42 -0.55
N SER A 545 14.85 -0.97 0.59
CA SER A 545 15.69 0.23 0.78
C SER A 545 15.96 0.38 2.28
N GLY A 546 16.97 1.15 2.68
CA GLY A 546 17.14 1.50 4.10
C GLY A 546 18.58 1.66 4.56
N TYR A 547 18.78 1.62 5.88
CA TYR A 547 20.11 1.52 6.47
C TYR A 547 20.12 0.62 7.71
N SER A 548 21.28 0.06 8.03
CA SER A 548 21.51 -0.72 9.25
C SER A 548 22.86 -0.37 9.86
N PHE A 549 22.86 -0.07 11.16
CA PHE A 549 24.04 0.13 12.01
C PHE A 549 24.11 -1.03 13.00
N TYR A 550 25.17 -1.84 12.95
CA TYR A 550 25.22 -3.13 13.64
C TYR A 550 26.66 -3.54 14.01
N VAL A 551 26.77 -4.52 14.89
CA VAL A 551 28.03 -5.20 15.22
C VAL A 551 27.98 -6.60 14.63
N LYS A 552 29.02 -6.99 13.89
CA LYS A 552 29.17 -8.34 13.37
C LYS A 552 30.63 -8.77 13.39
N ASP A 553 30.91 -10.03 13.72
CA ASP A 553 32.26 -10.59 13.80
C ASP A 553 33.19 -9.73 14.68
N GLY A 554 32.62 -9.18 15.77
CA GLY A 554 33.28 -8.26 16.69
C GLY A 554 33.67 -6.89 16.09
N LYS A 555 33.19 -6.52 14.90
CA LYS A 555 33.45 -5.23 14.24
C LYS A 555 32.18 -4.38 14.16
N LEU A 556 32.36 -3.08 13.98
CA LEU A 556 31.28 -2.11 13.78
C LEU A 556 31.01 -1.94 12.28
N HIS A 557 29.73 -2.01 11.90
CA HIS A 557 29.29 -1.93 10.51
C HIS A 557 28.19 -0.88 10.35
N TRP A 558 28.19 -0.20 9.21
CA TRP A 558 27.05 0.55 8.72
C TRP A 558 26.84 0.25 7.24
N VAL A 559 25.59 -0.02 6.85
CA VAL A 559 25.20 -0.23 5.46
C VAL A 559 24.04 0.69 5.09
N HIS A 560 24.11 1.31 3.92
CA HIS A 560 22.97 1.93 3.23
C HIS A 560 22.57 1.10 2.02
N ASN A 561 21.32 0.63 2.00
CA ASN A 561 20.69 -0.01 0.87
C ASN A 561 20.02 1.05 -0.01
N TYR A 562 20.68 1.40 -1.12
CA TYR A 562 20.10 2.27 -2.14
C TYR A 562 19.16 1.45 -3.03
N VAL A 563 17.91 1.33 -2.60
CA VAL A 563 16.79 0.72 -3.33
C VAL A 563 17.10 -0.63 -3.99
N ALA A 564 17.80 -1.50 -3.26
CA ALA A 564 18.28 -2.82 -3.70
C ALA A 564 19.24 -2.80 -4.92
N ARG A 565 19.72 -1.64 -5.34
CA ARG A 565 20.69 -1.50 -6.44
C ARG A 565 22.13 -1.58 -6.00
N SER A 566 22.40 -1.01 -4.84
CA SER A 566 23.75 -0.89 -4.32
C SER A 566 23.70 -0.83 -2.81
N LEU A 567 24.61 -1.58 -2.19
CA LEU A 567 24.87 -1.53 -0.77
C LEU A 567 26.15 -0.73 -0.55
N TYR A 568 26.05 0.42 0.10
CA TYR A 568 27.21 1.19 0.52
C TYR A 568 27.55 0.80 1.94
N HIS A 569 28.72 0.20 2.14
CA HIS A 569 29.12 -0.43 3.39
C HIS A 569 30.38 0.21 3.94
N VAL A 570 30.39 0.46 5.26
CA VAL A 570 31.56 0.80 6.04
C VAL A 570 31.74 -0.22 7.15
N GLU A 571 32.97 -0.68 7.32
CA GLU A 571 33.39 -1.59 8.39
C GLU A 571 34.53 -0.95 9.18
N SER A 572 34.56 -1.14 10.50
CA SER A 572 35.68 -0.71 11.32
C SER A 572 36.93 -1.57 11.12
N GLY A 573 38.08 -0.93 10.95
CA GLY A 573 39.39 -1.60 10.89
C GLY A 573 39.86 -2.21 12.21
N SER A 574 39.20 -1.90 13.33
CA SER A 574 39.46 -2.47 14.66
C SER A 574 38.21 -3.14 15.23
N SER A 575 38.39 -4.19 16.02
CA SER A 575 37.30 -4.81 16.78
C SER A 575 36.77 -3.87 17.87
N VAL A 576 35.48 -4.02 18.19
CA VAL A 576 34.84 -3.36 19.33
C VAL A 576 35.32 -4.04 20.63
N PRO A 577 35.96 -3.31 21.56
CA PRO A 577 36.46 -3.90 22.79
C PRO A 577 35.34 -4.34 23.75
N GLU A 578 35.68 -5.20 24.71
CA GLU A 578 34.79 -5.56 25.82
C GLU A 578 34.61 -4.38 26.79
N GLY A 579 33.42 -4.28 27.39
CA GLY A 579 33.08 -3.21 28.33
C GLY A 579 32.12 -2.18 27.73
N ARG A 580 32.03 -1.01 28.39
CA ARG A 580 31.09 0.05 27.99
C ARG A 580 31.75 1.02 27.01
N HIS A 581 31.09 1.24 25.87
CA HIS A 581 31.61 2.04 24.76
C HIS A 581 30.52 2.91 24.12
N GLN A 582 30.96 3.99 23.47
CA GLN A 582 30.15 4.73 22.52
C GLN A 582 30.52 4.32 21.09
N LEU A 583 29.57 3.68 20.41
CA LEU A 583 29.69 3.31 19.00
C LEU A 583 28.93 4.34 18.18
N ARG A 584 29.61 5.01 17.26
CA ARG A 584 29.02 6.12 16.52
C ARG A 584 29.21 5.98 15.02
N PHE A 585 28.17 6.32 14.28
CA PHE A 585 28.16 6.52 12.85
C PHE A 585 27.90 8.00 12.55
N GLU A 586 28.57 8.54 11.55
CA GLU A 586 28.31 9.88 11.01
C GLU A 586 28.14 9.82 9.49
N PHE A 587 27.18 10.58 8.98
CA PHE A 587 27.01 10.83 7.56
C PHE A 587 27.20 12.32 7.28
N LYS A 588 28.20 12.66 6.46
CA LYS A 588 28.48 14.02 6.02
C LYS A 588 28.06 14.20 4.57
N VAL A 589 27.09 15.07 4.31
CA VAL A 589 26.69 15.42 2.94
C VAL A 589 27.81 16.16 2.22
N THR A 590 28.12 15.73 0.99
CA THR A 590 29.18 16.31 0.15
C THR A 590 28.67 16.97 -1.13
N GLY A 591 27.37 16.87 -1.41
CA GLY A 591 26.73 17.42 -2.60
C GLY A 591 25.22 17.57 -2.48
N GLN A 592 24.56 18.01 -3.55
CA GLN A 592 23.12 18.21 -3.61
C GLN A 592 22.40 16.96 -4.16
N PRO A 593 21.14 16.71 -3.77
CA PRO A 593 20.34 15.65 -4.37
C PRO A 593 19.83 16.06 -5.77
N ASP A 594 19.48 15.07 -6.59
CA ASP A 594 18.71 15.21 -7.84
C ASP A 594 17.48 14.30 -7.74
N LEU A 595 16.45 14.78 -7.02
CA LEU A 595 15.24 14.02 -6.68
C LEU A 595 14.46 13.57 -7.92
N ALA A 596 14.52 14.34 -9.01
CA ALA A 596 13.85 14.02 -10.26
C ALA A 596 14.50 12.82 -10.99
N LYS A 597 15.78 12.56 -10.72
CA LYS A 597 16.52 11.39 -11.25
C LYS A 597 16.77 10.32 -10.19
N GLY A 598 16.04 10.41 -9.08
CA GLY A 598 16.10 9.47 -7.98
C GLY A 598 17.41 9.43 -7.21
N LYS A 599 18.19 10.51 -7.23
CA LYS A 599 19.48 10.57 -6.52
C LYS A 599 19.36 11.39 -5.24
N GLY A 600 19.51 10.74 -4.08
CA GLY A 600 19.72 11.44 -2.82
C GLY A 600 21.11 12.06 -2.74
N THR A 601 21.39 12.78 -1.66
CA THR A 601 22.69 13.44 -1.48
C THR A 601 23.85 12.43 -1.46
N PRO A 602 24.96 12.69 -2.17
CA PRO A 602 26.21 11.99 -1.90
C PRO A 602 26.77 12.41 -0.55
N GLY A 603 27.61 11.57 0.03
CA GLY A 603 28.23 11.87 1.30
C GLY A 603 29.43 10.99 1.64
N CYS A 604 29.94 11.19 2.84
CA CYS A 604 30.96 10.36 3.46
C CYS A 604 30.37 9.72 4.71
N ALA A 605 30.55 8.41 4.84
CA ALA A 605 30.11 7.61 5.96
C ALA A 605 31.32 7.28 6.84
N GLU A 606 31.25 7.61 8.12
CA GLU A 606 32.36 7.47 9.08
C GLU A 606 31.90 6.71 10.33
N LEU A 607 32.78 5.85 10.84
CA LEU A 607 32.56 5.04 12.04
C LEU A 607 33.56 5.40 13.13
N TYR A 608 33.06 5.51 14.36
CA TYR A 608 33.85 5.87 15.54
C TYR A 608 33.59 4.90 16.70
N ILE A 609 34.65 4.59 17.43
CA ILE A 609 34.60 3.94 18.75
C ILE A 609 35.20 4.92 19.76
N ASP A 610 34.42 5.34 20.74
CA ASP A 610 34.81 6.31 21.78
C ASP A 610 35.44 7.60 21.20
N GLY A 611 34.88 8.08 20.08
CA GLY A 611 35.33 9.29 19.38
C GLY A 611 36.55 9.12 18.49
N LYS A 612 37.16 7.93 18.43
CA LYS A 612 38.25 7.62 17.50
C LYS A 612 37.70 7.09 16.18
N LEU A 613 38.12 7.68 15.05
CA LEU A 613 37.77 7.21 13.71
C LEU A 613 38.34 5.79 13.49
N VAL A 614 37.48 4.85 13.10
CA VAL A 614 37.84 3.44 12.89
C VAL A 614 37.40 2.89 11.53
N GLY A 615 36.58 3.60 10.77
CA GLY A 615 36.18 3.22 9.41
C GLY A 615 35.62 4.41 8.65
N GLN A 616 35.78 4.41 7.32
CA GLN A 616 35.28 5.47 6.44
C GLN A 616 35.01 4.91 5.04
N ALA A 617 33.96 5.38 4.38
CA ALA A 617 33.77 5.19 2.94
C ALA A 617 33.01 6.35 2.29
N ASP A 618 33.24 6.50 0.98
CA ASP A 618 32.44 7.39 0.16
C ASP A 618 31.10 6.74 -0.21
N VAL A 619 30.03 7.53 -0.13
CA VAL A 619 28.67 7.14 -0.51
C VAL A 619 28.27 8.02 -1.70
N PRO A 620 28.39 7.51 -2.94
CA PRO A 620 28.22 8.32 -4.15
C PRO A 620 26.77 8.77 -4.38
N VAL A 621 25.79 8.09 -3.78
CA VAL A 621 24.37 8.44 -3.82
C VAL A 621 23.65 7.78 -2.65
N THR A 622 22.59 8.41 -2.16
CA THR A 622 21.69 7.83 -1.15
C THR A 622 20.26 7.80 -1.67
N THR A 623 19.35 7.19 -0.92
CA THR A 623 17.92 7.15 -1.25
C THR A 623 17.30 8.56 -1.10
N PRO A 624 16.55 9.09 -2.07
CA PRO A 624 16.13 10.50 -2.06
C PRO A 624 14.85 10.80 -1.28
N LEU A 625 13.85 9.90 -1.28
CA LEU A 625 12.46 10.23 -0.89
C LEU A 625 11.89 9.27 0.18
N ALA A 626 12.06 7.96 0.02
CA ALA A 626 11.48 6.94 0.90
C ALA A 626 12.50 5.85 1.24
N LEU A 627 12.87 5.73 2.53
CA LEU A 627 13.84 4.73 3.01
C LEU A 627 13.32 3.30 3.04
N GLY A 628 12.02 3.08 2.96
CA GLY A 628 11.42 1.75 3.05
C GLY A 628 9.90 1.87 2.99
N LEU A 629 9.23 0.87 2.42
CA LEU A 629 7.77 0.87 2.26
C LEU A 629 7.05 0.26 3.46
N THR A 630 7.65 -0.77 4.08
CA THR A 630 6.96 -1.67 5.02
C THR A 630 7.75 -1.96 6.30
N SER A 631 8.79 -1.19 6.59
CA SER A 631 9.64 -1.40 7.78
C SER A 631 10.11 -0.06 8.37
N GLY A 632 9.68 0.19 9.61
CA GLY A 632 10.04 1.38 10.38
C GLY A 632 11.44 1.33 11.00
N VAL A 633 11.69 2.22 11.97
CA VAL A 633 12.94 2.22 12.76
C VAL A 633 12.87 1.19 13.88
N THR A 634 13.91 0.38 14.02
CA THR A 634 14.08 -0.60 15.09
C THR A 634 15.41 -0.40 15.81
N CYS A 635 15.42 -0.63 17.13
CA CYS A 635 16.59 -0.42 17.99
C CYS A 635 16.93 -1.74 18.70
N GLY A 636 18.19 -2.17 18.62
CA GLY A 636 18.67 -3.41 19.24
C GLY A 636 18.30 -4.71 18.53
N ILE A 637 17.60 -4.65 17.39
CA ILE A 637 17.17 -5.82 16.62
C ILE A 637 16.79 -5.41 15.19
N ALA A 638 17.08 -6.27 14.22
CA ALA A 638 16.40 -6.27 12.92
C ALA A 638 15.44 -7.48 12.86
N PRO A 639 14.12 -7.28 13.04
CA PRO A 639 13.16 -8.38 13.13
C PRO A 639 12.52 -8.77 11.78
N GLY A 640 12.56 -7.89 10.79
CA GLY A 640 11.91 -8.07 9.48
C GLY A 640 12.89 -8.37 8.36
N ALA A 641 12.49 -8.07 7.12
CA ALA A 641 13.35 -8.23 5.94
C ALA A 641 14.69 -7.50 6.17
N PRO A 642 15.84 -8.15 5.98
CA PRO A 642 17.12 -7.55 6.34
C PRO A 642 17.51 -6.48 5.31
N VAL A 643 18.05 -5.36 5.78
CA VAL A 643 18.57 -4.28 4.91
C VAL A 643 19.76 -4.73 4.05
N THR A 644 20.48 -5.75 4.53
CA THR A 644 21.69 -6.30 3.91
C THR A 644 21.70 -7.81 4.06
N PRO A 645 22.21 -8.57 3.08
CA PRO A 645 22.39 -10.02 3.20
C PRO A 645 23.52 -10.42 4.19
N ASP A 646 24.19 -9.45 4.82
CA ASP A 646 25.30 -9.71 5.75
C ASP A 646 24.84 -10.39 7.05
N TYR A 647 23.55 -10.35 7.40
CA TYR A 647 23.01 -11.06 8.55
C TYR A 647 21.61 -11.63 8.27
N GLU A 648 21.21 -12.62 9.05
CA GLU A 648 19.87 -13.24 9.00
C GLU A 648 18.97 -12.67 10.11
N PRO A 649 17.71 -12.30 9.82
CA PRO A 649 16.75 -11.88 10.83
C PRO A 649 16.22 -13.09 11.64
N PRO A 650 15.90 -12.92 12.94
CA PRO A 650 16.08 -11.71 13.73
C PRO A 650 17.53 -11.53 14.22
N PHE A 651 18.20 -10.45 13.81
CA PHE A 651 19.59 -10.17 14.23
C PHE A 651 19.63 -9.28 15.48
N LYS A 652 19.27 -9.86 16.63
CA LYS A 652 19.18 -9.16 17.93
C LYS A 652 20.59 -8.88 18.50
N PHE A 653 20.79 -7.68 19.04
CA PHE A 653 22.02 -7.32 19.75
C PHE A 653 22.21 -8.18 21.00
N THR A 654 23.36 -8.84 21.11
CA THR A 654 23.69 -9.77 22.21
C THR A 654 24.33 -9.07 23.42
N GLY A 655 24.82 -7.84 23.25
CA GLY A 655 25.21 -6.97 24.35
C GLY A 655 24.03 -6.20 24.94
N LYS A 656 24.33 -5.17 25.74
CA LYS A 656 23.32 -4.28 26.30
C LYS A 656 23.37 -2.92 25.61
N ILE A 657 22.21 -2.41 25.18
CA ILE A 657 22.07 -1.04 24.69
C ILE A 657 21.43 -0.20 25.80
N TYR A 658 22.11 0.86 26.24
CA TYR A 658 21.55 1.83 27.17
C TYR A 658 20.65 2.84 26.45
N SER A 659 21.10 3.34 25.29
CA SER A 659 20.33 4.18 24.40
C SER A 659 21.00 4.28 23.04
N VAL A 660 20.22 4.60 22.00
CA VAL A 660 20.75 5.04 20.71
C VAL A 660 20.24 6.45 20.43
N ILE A 661 21.16 7.38 20.20
CA ILE A 661 20.87 8.78 19.94
C ILE A 661 21.09 9.06 18.46
N VAL A 662 20.07 9.57 17.79
CA VAL A 662 20.19 10.08 16.43
C VAL A 662 20.14 11.61 16.48
N ASP A 663 21.21 12.25 16.03
CA ASP A 663 21.33 13.71 15.96
C ASP A 663 21.31 14.18 14.51
N VAL A 664 20.41 15.11 14.21
CA VAL A 664 20.22 15.71 12.89
C VAL A 664 20.53 17.21 12.87
N SER A 665 21.13 17.79 13.92
CA SER A 665 21.51 19.22 13.93
C SER A 665 22.50 19.58 12.82
N GLY A 666 23.26 18.58 12.35
CA GLY A 666 24.38 18.75 11.42
C GLY A 666 25.72 18.89 12.13
N ASP A 667 25.74 18.86 13.47
CA ASP A 667 26.97 18.86 14.26
C ASP A 667 27.63 17.48 14.20
N LEU A 668 28.77 17.42 13.52
CA LEU A 668 29.59 16.22 13.34
C LEU A 668 30.90 16.36 14.12
N ILE A 669 31.57 15.24 14.42
CA ILE A 669 32.90 15.26 15.06
C ILE A 669 33.87 15.97 14.10
N GLN A 670 34.51 17.04 14.58
CA GLN A 670 35.57 17.71 13.83
C GLN A 670 36.92 17.03 14.10
N ASP A 671 37.30 16.06 13.27
CA ASP A 671 38.67 15.51 13.28
C ASP A 671 39.62 16.45 12.52
N LYS A 672 40.16 17.45 13.24
CA LYS A 672 41.11 18.42 12.71
C LYS A 672 42.40 17.78 12.19
N GLU A 673 42.78 16.59 12.68
CA GLU A 673 43.97 15.88 12.20
C GLU A 673 43.69 15.14 10.89
N ALA A 674 42.50 14.55 10.72
CA ALA A 674 42.08 13.94 9.46
C ALA A 674 41.91 14.99 8.35
N GLU A 675 41.35 16.16 8.65
CA GLU A 675 41.30 17.29 7.71
C GLU A 675 42.72 17.70 7.30
N MET A 676 43.66 17.77 8.25
CA MET A 676 45.06 18.09 7.97
C MET A 676 45.73 17.01 7.10
N ARG A 677 45.50 15.72 7.36
CA ARG A 677 46.01 14.60 6.54
C ARG A 677 45.46 14.66 5.11
N THR A 678 44.18 14.99 4.95
CA THR A 678 43.53 15.10 3.63
C THR A 678 44.06 16.31 2.85
N ILE A 679 44.32 17.43 3.54
CA ILE A 679 44.95 18.62 2.94
C ILE A 679 46.38 18.32 2.51
N LEU A 680 47.15 17.59 3.33
CA LEU A 680 48.53 17.19 3.03
C LEU A 680 48.62 16.14 1.90
N ALA A 681 47.63 15.26 1.74
CA ALA A 681 47.58 14.27 0.66
C ALA A 681 47.12 14.85 -0.70
N ARG A 682 46.58 16.08 -0.72
CA ARG A 682 46.21 16.83 -1.92
C ARG A 682 47.32 17.80 -2.39
N GLN A 683 48.42 17.90 -1.64
CA GLN A 683 49.67 18.56 -2.05
C GLN A 683 50.63 17.51 -2.63
#